data_AF-A0A2E7LC68-F1
#
_entry.id   AF-A0A2E7LC68-F1
#
_cell.length_a   1.000
_cell.length_b   1.000
_cell.length_c   1.000
_cell.angle_alpha   90.00
_cell.angle_beta   90.00
_cell.angle_gamma   90.00
#
_symmetry.space_group_name_H-M   'P 1'
#
loop_
_entity.id
_entity.type
_entity.pdbx_description
1 polymer ?
#
loop_
_entity_poly.entity_id
_entity_poly.type
_entity_poly.pdbx_seq_one_letter_code
_entity_poly.pdbx_strand_id
1 'polypeptide(L)'
;MRPYLTVLKDSFHEAFASRVLWILLAVSTLVLLALAPLGLQDQRATLLRRTSVSAWPALIERFYEASQDKQQGPVKRIWDRAGDDFQTTITESMASTEEDLPAITRTEVSVLLEELNQQLQQDDFYDAEIWSETVLGPEAEELLERGVAQLSADERVYLNRLLLIAAFPNEIANAPRQELHLSYLGYTMDEPLPFNRTMAEPIINQLLATVMGFLVGIVAVFVAILVTAPIIPHTFEAGAVDLLLSKPVIRWVLFLVKFFGGCAFILLNAGYFIIGLWLILGVRFGLWSHSLLWCIPLFLFLFVIYYSVSALAAVLWKNAIVSIVITILFWGACFTVGTAKGLIEQFAINPGRIVTLVPRPDVLTAVNQSGHLLEWRDDSWETILEPKGRDGRPGFLPQVIIGPVFDAQRKQLHYLQTLGGGRRFRFLGARPTLSVVSWSGGSWQHAPGPNPPAGASWIFLTPQGETLLVAQEGVFRFDGKTAEARQGPKLFGFRLPTAQGDPPFEPLGPDEELQLAESFAAAIDSQTGNLVVFSDGTLFWLQRDQAGRFAIAAQRAFADIDGPVTLGCTSAQVVLAPSDGRVLVLDLPRLEEQHVYRPGGKSEPYQVLASPDGTAMAVVFHNGTLAVLGPGDQPPRTLGGDVSSAVFDAQGDLLVADRGTRVTTYDPKSLRPKQTLEPEQGVLEMVYRYGVQPLYTIFPKPGELSNVVNYVLTDSETQAMGPPVATDLRQARVKVDIQGPLWSSLAFVVVTLSLTCFYISRLDL
;
A
#
# COMPACT_ATOMS: atom_id res chain seq x y z
N MET A 1 46.37 9.67 27.81
CA MET A 1 45.36 8.65 27.42
C MET A 1 45.12 7.56 28.47
N ARG A 2 46.15 6.93 29.08
CA ARG A 2 45.96 5.90 30.13
C ARG A 2 44.99 6.27 31.27
N PRO A 3 45.03 7.49 31.88
CA PRO A 3 44.11 7.85 32.96
C PRO A 3 42.64 7.88 32.52
N TYR A 4 42.38 8.39 31.31
CA TYR A 4 41.03 8.51 30.76
C TYR A 4 40.43 7.14 30.37
N LEU A 5 41.26 6.22 29.85
CA LEU A 5 40.85 4.83 29.61
C LEU A 5 40.53 4.11 30.92
N THR A 6 41.25 4.41 32.00
CA THR A 6 40.94 3.88 33.33
C THR A 6 39.61 4.40 33.83
N VAL A 7 39.34 5.72 33.73
CA VAL A 7 38.04 6.30 34.14
C VAL A 7 36.88 5.76 33.29
N LEU A 8 37.11 5.52 31.99
CA LEU A 8 36.14 4.85 31.13
C LEU A 8 35.87 3.43 31.63
N LYS A 9 36.91 2.61 31.81
CA LYS A 9 36.81 1.23 32.34
C LYS A 9 36.12 1.18 33.71
N ASP A 10 36.41 2.13 34.58
CA ASP A 10 35.84 2.21 35.93
C ASP A 10 34.36 2.59 35.87
N SER A 11 33.99 3.53 34.99
CA SER A 11 32.58 3.87 34.72
C SER A 11 31.81 2.70 34.10
N PHE A 12 32.45 1.88 33.26
CA PHE A 12 31.87 0.63 32.77
C PHE A 12 31.66 -0.37 33.92
N HIS A 13 32.63 -0.53 34.81
CA HIS A 13 32.53 -1.45 35.94
C HIS A 13 31.44 -1.01 36.94
N GLU A 14 31.34 0.29 37.20
CA GLU A 14 30.28 0.93 37.98
C GLU A 14 28.89 0.68 37.37
N ALA A 15 28.79 0.79 36.03
CA ALA A 15 27.56 0.48 35.30
C ALA A 15 27.17 -1.02 35.40
N PHE A 16 28.13 -1.95 35.35
CA PHE A 16 27.89 -3.39 35.53
C PHE A 16 27.51 -3.77 36.97
N ALA A 17 28.01 -3.02 37.96
CA ALA A 17 27.67 -3.20 39.36
C ALA A 17 26.32 -2.56 39.75
N SER A 18 25.69 -1.81 38.84
CA SER A 18 24.41 -1.15 39.09
C SER A 18 23.27 -2.15 39.24
N ARG A 19 22.52 -2.05 40.34
CA ARG A 19 21.27 -2.81 40.55
C ARG A 19 20.23 -2.55 39.45
N VAL A 20 20.25 -1.35 38.87
CA VAL A 20 19.30 -0.96 37.83
C VAL A 20 19.52 -1.74 36.54
N LEU A 21 20.78 -2.05 36.19
CA LEU A 21 21.10 -2.90 35.03
C LEU A 21 20.41 -4.26 35.14
N TRP A 22 20.60 -4.92 36.30
CA TRP A 22 20.06 -6.26 36.53
C TRP A 22 18.52 -6.27 36.57
N ILE A 23 17.89 -5.22 37.10
CA ILE A 23 16.43 -5.07 37.07
C ILE A 23 15.95 -4.96 35.62
N LEU A 24 16.57 -4.12 34.79
CA LEU A 24 16.19 -3.96 33.39
C LEU A 24 16.39 -5.25 32.59
N LEU A 25 17.48 -5.97 32.82
CA LEU A 25 17.72 -7.28 32.20
C LEU A 25 16.69 -8.32 32.65
N ALA A 26 16.31 -8.33 33.93
CA ALA A 26 15.27 -9.24 34.44
C ALA A 26 13.90 -8.94 33.81
N VAL A 27 13.51 -7.66 33.72
CA VAL A 27 12.27 -7.24 33.05
C VAL A 27 12.30 -7.62 31.57
N SER A 28 13.41 -7.34 30.88
CA SER A 28 13.59 -7.72 29.47
C SER A 28 13.46 -9.23 29.29
N THR A 29 14.05 -10.03 30.18
CA THR A 29 13.96 -11.49 30.17
C THR A 29 12.53 -11.98 30.38
N LEU A 30 11.78 -11.36 31.30
CA LEU A 30 10.37 -11.70 31.54
C LEU A 30 9.52 -11.43 30.30
N VAL A 31 9.73 -10.30 29.62
CA VAL A 31 9.03 -9.99 28.36
C VAL A 31 9.39 -11.00 27.27
N LEU A 32 10.67 -11.32 27.10
CA LEU A 32 11.12 -12.33 26.13
C LEU A 32 10.53 -13.72 26.44
N LEU A 33 10.48 -14.13 27.71
CA LEU A 33 9.86 -15.38 28.14
C LEU A 33 8.35 -15.40 27.90
N ALA A 34 7.67 -14.26 28.01
CA ALA A 34 6.25 -14.17 27.70
C ALA A 34 5.96 -14.30 26.19
N LEU A 35 6.89 -13.84 25.33
CA LEU A 35 6.78 -13.91 23.87
C LEU A 35 7.26 -15.23 23.28
N ALA A 36 8.24 -15.90 23.90
CA ALA A 36 8.82 -17.15 23.39
C ALA A 36 7.81 -18.27 23.08
N PRO A 37 6.70 -18.45 23.84
CA PRO A 37 5.71 -19.47 23.54
C PRO A 37 4.83 -19.20 22.32
N LEU A 38 4.80 -17.96 21.83
CA LEU A 38 4.02 -17.56 20.66
C LEU A 38 4.58 -18.25 19.39
N GLY A 39 3.70 -18.68 18.49
CA GLY A 39 4.09 -19.28 17.21
C GLY A 39 2.93 -19.36 16.23
N LEU A 40 3.22 -19.69 14.97
CA LEU A 40 2.23 -19.90 13.93
C LEU A 40 2.24 -21.36 13.50
N GLN A 41 1.06 -21.95 13.33
CA GLN A 41 0.92 -23.33 12.87
C GLN A 41 -0.05 -23.38 11.69
N ASP A 42 0.38 -24.04 10.62
CA ASP A 42 -0.50 -24.37 9.51
C ASP A 42 -1.34 -25.60 9.92
N GLN A 43 -2.66 -25.46 9.85
CA GLN A 43 -3.60 -26.56 10.02
C GLN A 43 -4.41 -26.74 8.74
N ARG A 44 -4.97 -27.94 8.54
CA ARG A 44 -5.86 -28.17 7.40
C ARG A 44 -7.14 -27.37 7.59
N ALA A 45 -7.57 -26.68 6.54
CA ALA A 45 -8.80 -25.90 6.58
C ALA A 45 -10.00 -26.86 6.63
N THR A 46 -10.68 -26.99 7.76
CA THR A 46 -11.83 -27.90 7.91
C THR A 46 -13.16 -27.23 7.56
N LEU A 47 -13.28 -25.93 7.77
CA LEU A 47 -14.50 -25.17 7.51
C LEU A 47 -14.36 -24.24 6.29
N LEU A 48 -15.49 -23.82 5.74
CA LEU A 48 -15.60 -22.70 4.82
C LEU A 48 -15.68 -21.39 5.59
N ARG A 49 -15.02 -20.37 5.05
CA ARG A 49 -15.13 -19.00 5.52
C ARG A 49 -15.81 -18.16 4.47
N ARG A 50 -16.22 -16.95 4.86
CA ARG A 50 -16.72 -15.96 3.91
C ARG A 50 -15.72 -15.70 2.77
N THR A 51 -14.43 -15.83 3.05
CA THR A 51 -13.32 -15.69 2.09
C THR A 51 -13.17 -16.85 1.11
N SER A 52 -13.77 -18.01 1.40
CA SER A 52 -13.64 -19.22 0.58
C SER A 52 -14.45 -19.17 -0.71
N VAL A 53 -15.53 -18.38 -0.74
CA VAL A 53 -16.45 -18.25 -1.88
C VAL A 53 -16.07 -17.02 -2.70
N SER A 54 -15.77 -17.20 -3.98
CA SER A 54 -15.39 -16.14 -4.93
C SER A 54 -16.62 -15.41 -5.48
N ALA A 55 -17.72 -16.13 -5.70
CA ALA A 55 -18.92 -15.62 -6.36
C ALA A 55 -20.19 -16.04 -5.63
N TRP A 56 -20.53 -15.33 -4.55
CA TRP A 56 -21.76 -15.56 -3.79
C TRP A 56 -23.04 -15.56 -4.65
N PRO A 57 -23.23 -14.66 -5.64
CA PRO A 57 -24.43 -14.68 -6.49
C PRO A 57 -24.53 -15.94 -7.36
N ALA A 58 -23.42 -16.36 -7.96
CA ALA A 58 -23.39 -17.58 -8.78
C ALA A 58 -23.64 -18.83 -7.93
N LEU A 59 -23.16 -18.84 -6.67
CA LEU A 59 -23.44 -19.92 -5.73
C LEU A 59 -24.95 -20.02 -5.41
N ILE A 60 -25.61 -18.89 -5.16
CA ILE A 60 -27.07 -18.82 -4.92
C ILE A 60 -27.83 -19.31 -6.16
N GLU A 61 -27.44 -18.86 -7.35
CA GLU A 61 -28.04 -19.28 -8.62
C GLU A 61 -27.93 -20.79 -8.83
N ARG A 62 -26.77 -21.39 -8.59
CA ARG A 62 -26.58 -22.86 -8.66
C ARG A 62 -27.49 -23.63 -7.72
N PHE A 63 -27.66 -23.17 -6.49
CA PHE A 63 -28.58 -23.82 -5.55
C PHE A 63 -30.03 -23.64 -5.97
N TYR A 64 -30.39 -22.48 -6.52
CA TYR A 64 -31.72 -22.22 -7.05
C TYR A 64 -32.04 -23.10 -8.27
N GLU A 65 -31.10 -23.28 -9.20
CA GLU A 65 -31.23 -24.22 -10.33
C GLU A 65 -31.43 -25.65 -9.83
N ALA A 66 -30.61 -26.09 -8.87
CA ALA A 66 -30.75 -27.40 -8.26
C ALA A 66 -32.10 -27.57 -7.54
N SER A 67 -32.69 -26.50 -6.99
CA SER A 67 -34.04 -26.58 -6.40
C SER A 67 -35.11 -27.03 -7.43
N GLN A 68 -34.95 -26.64 -8.70
CA GLN A 68 -35.89 -26.93 -9.78
C GLN A 68 -35.58 -28.24 -10.53
N ASP A 69 -34.31 -28.67 -10.53
CA ASP A 69 -33.88 -29.88 -11.20
C ASP A 69 -34.36 -31.15 -10.49
N LYS A 70 -34.65 -32.19 -11.28
CA LYS A 70 -35.02 -33.54 -10.83
C LYS A 70 -33.84 -34.51 -10.83
N GLN A 71 -32.72 -34.16 -11.48
CA GLN A 71 -31.52 -34.99 -11.48
C GLN A 71 -30.83 -34.95 -10.12
N GLN A 72 -30.46 -36.11 -9.60
CA GLN A 72 -29.68 -36.19 -8.36
C GLN A 72 -28.21 -35.97 -8.68
N GLY A 73 -27.67 -34.88 -8.14
CA GLY A 73 -26.24 -34.55 -8.17
C GLY A 73 -25.79 -33.97 -6.83
N PRO A 74 -24.49 -33.69 -6.67
CA PRO A 74 -23.91 -33.18 -5.43
C PRO A 74 -24.65 -31.95 -4.87
N VAL A 75 -24.93 -30.97 -5.73
CA VAL A 75 -25.64 -29.72 -5.37
C VAL A 75 -27.06 -30.00 -4.90
N LYS A 76 -27.78 -30.91 -5.59
CA LYS A 76 -29.15 -31.29 -5.25
C LYS A 76 -29.22 -31.99 -3.90
N ARG A 77 -28.27 -32.90 -3.62
CA ARG A 77 -28.18 -33.57 -2.31
C ARG A 77 -27.97 -32.58 -1.17
N ILE A 78 -27.11 -31.57 -1.37
CA ILE A 78 -26.89 -30.52 -0.37
C ILE A 78 -28.16 -29.70 -0.17
N TRP A 79 -28.84 -29.31 -1.26
CA TRP A 79 -30.10 -28.57 -1.21
C TRP A 79 -31.20 -29.32 -0.46
N ASP A 80 -31.44 -30.60 -0.80
CA ASP A 80 -32.51 -31.42 -0.21
C ASP A 80 -32.28 -31.70 1.29
N ARG A 81 -31.03 -31.57 1.76
CA ARG A 81 -30.64 -31.72 3.17
C ARG A 81 -30.56 -30.41 3.94
N ALA A 82 -30.64 -29.28 3.26
CA ALA A 82 -30.48 -27.97 3.88
C ALA A 82 -31.71 -27.60 4.72
N GLY A 83 -31.51 -26.78 5.75
CA GLY A 83 -32.61 -26.27 6.58
C GLY A 83 -33.57 -25.33 5.83
N ASP A 84 -34.78 -25.17 6.38
CA ASP A 84 -35.83 -24.30 5.81
C ASP A 84 -35.35 -22.85 5.63
N ASP A 85 -34.54 -22.35 6.57
CA ASP A 85 -33.98 -20.99 6.52
C ASP A 85 -33.05 -20.80 5.31
N PHE A 86 -32.22 -21.80 4.99
CA PHE A 86 -31.33 -21.78 3.83
C PHE A 86 -32.12 -21.78 2.52
N GLN A 87 -33.09 -22.68 2.40
CA GLN A 87 -33.93 -22.80 1.19
C GLN A 87 -34.78 -21.54 0.96
N THR A 88 -35.34 -20.98 2.03
CA THR A 88 -36.12 -19.73 1.99
C THR A 88 -35.23 -18.56 1.57
N THR A 89 -34.05 -18.42 2.17
CA THR A 89 -33.09 -17.34 1.84
C THR A 89 -32.71 -17.33 0.36
N ILE A 90 -32.40 -18.51 -0.22
CA ILE A 90 -32.04 -18.62 -1.64
C ILE A 90 -33.23 -18.30 -2.55
N THR A 91 -34.42 -18.78 -2.19
CA THR A 91 -35.64 -18.53 -2.97
C THR A 91 -36.04 -17.05 -2.93
N GLU A 92 -35.94 -16.40 -1.77
CA GLU A 92 -36.24 -14.98 -1.60
C GLU A 92 -35.21 -14.09 -2.31
N SER A 93 -33.92 -14.43 -2.23
CA SER A 93 -32.84 -13.70 -2.91
C SER A 93 -33.03 -13.68 -4.43
N MET A 94 -33.56 -14.75 -5.02
CA MET A 94 -33.91 -14.83 -6.44
C MET A 94 -35.26 -14.17 -6.77
N ALA A 95 -36.21 -14.14 -5.83
CA ALA A 95 -37.52 -13.50 -6.01
C ALA A 95 -37.46 -11.96 -5.98
N SER A 96 -36.47 -11.36 -5.29
CA SER A 96 -36.22 -9.92 -5.28
C SER A 96 -35.59 -9.42 -6.58
N THR A 97 -36.34 -9.47 -7.68
CA THR A 97 -35.96 -8.86 -8.97
C THR A 97 -36.62 -7.48 -9.13
N GLU A 98 -36.38 -6.54 -8.20
CA GLU A 98 -36.66 -5.12 -8.42
C GLU A 98 -35.33 -4.38 -8.67
N GLU A 99 -35.16 -3.89 -9.91
CA GLU A 99 -34.30 -2.83 -10.49
C GLU A 99 -32.88 -2.48 -9.95
N ASP A 100 -32.44 -2.95 -8.80
CA ASP A 100 -31.07 -2.87 -8.29
C ASP A 100 -30.81 -4.16 -7.52
N LEU A 101 -30.11 -5.13 -8.12
CA LEU A 101 -29.65 -6.33 -7.40
C LEU A 101 -29.00 -5.88 -6.09
N PRO A 102 -29.61 -6.13 -4.90
CA PRO A 102 -28.93 -5.80 -3.68
C PRO A 102 -27.68 -6.68 -3.61
N ALA A 103 -26.54 -6.05 -3.37
CA ALA A 103 -25.35 -6.78 -2.98
C ALA A 103 -25.74 -7.73 -1.84
N ILE A 104 -25.51 -9.03 -2.02
CA ILE A 104 -25.88 -10.08 -1.06
C ILE A 104 -25.60 -9.58 0.35
N THR A 105 -26.65 -9.59 1.16
CA THR A 105 -26.62 -9.05 2.50
C THR A 105 -25.69 -9.88 3.37
N ARG A 106 -25.10 -9.27 4.40
CA ARG A 106 -24.25 -10.01 5.35
C ARG A 106 -25.03 -11.14 6.05
N THR A 107 -26.34 -10.95 6.23
CA THR A 107 -27.22 -11.94 6.84
C THR A 107 -27.37 -13.16 5.92
N GLU A 108 -27.68 -12.96 4.64
CA GLU A 108 -27.75 -14.05 3.65
C GLU A 108 -26.44 -14.85 3.60
N VAL A 109 -25.29 -14.18 3.50
CA VAL A 109 -23.98 -14.86 3.51
C VAL A 109 -23.78 -15.69 4.78
N SER A 110 -24.22 -15.19 5.94
CA SER A 110 -24.03 -15.89 7.21
C SER A 110 -24.86 -17.16 7.27
N VAL A 111 -26.13 -17.09 6.85
CA VAL A 111 -27.04 -18.26 6.78
C VAL A 111 -26.50 -19.32 5.83
N LEU A 112 -26.08 -18.92 4.63
CA LEU A 112 -25.49 -19.86 3.66
C LEU A 112 -24.22 -20.51 4.19
N LEU A 113 -23.32 -19.72 4.78
CA LEU A 113 -22.03 -20.22 5.27
C LEU A 113 -22.20 -21.17 6.47
N GLU A 114 -23.13 -20.87 7.37
CA GLU A 114 -23.44 -21.70 8.54
C GLU A 114 -24.00 -23.06 8.12
N GLU A 115 -24.96 -23.09 7.21
CA GLU A 115 -25.53 -24.33 6.66
C GLU A 115 -24.46 -25.18 5.97
N LEU A 116 -23.66 -24.61 5.07
CA LEU A 116 -22.61 -25.36 4.38
C LEU A 116 -21.61 -25.96 5.38
N ASN A 117 -21.19 -25.19 6.39
CA ASN A 117 -20.29 -25.67 7.44
C ASN A 117 -20.91 -26.77 8.31
N GLN A 118 -22.21 -26.72 8.55
CA GLN A 118 -22.93 -27.76 9.27
C GLN A 118 -23.00 -29.06 8.45
N GLN A 119 -23.19 -28.98 7.13
CA GLN A 119 -23.16 -30.13 6.24
C GLN A 119 -21.78 -30.80 6.21
N LEU A 120 -20.69 -30.02 6.26
CA LEU A 120 -19.32 -30.57 6.30
C LEU A 120 -19.05 -31.45 7.53
N GLN A 121 -19.77 -31.24 8.63
CA GLN A 121 -19.64 -32.02 9.86
C GLN A 121 -20.44 -33.34 9.84
N GLN A 122 -21.24 -33.59 8.80
CA GLN A 122 -22.06 -34.80 8.70
C GLN A 122 -21.23 -36.01 8.24
N ASP A 123 -21.49 -37.16 8.88
CA ASP A 123 -20.77 -38.41 8.60
C ASP A 123 -21.14 -39.03 7.25
N ASP A 124 -22.33 -38.73 6.74
CA ASP A 124 -22.94 -39.29 5.53
C ASP A 124 -22.99 -38.28 4.36
N PHE A 125 -22.10 -37.28 4.40
CA PHE A 125 -21.99 -36.25 3.36
C PHE A 125 -21.66 -36.86 1.99
N TYR A 126 -20.64 -37.74 1.94
CA TYR A 126 -20.18 -38.40 0.71
C TYR A 126 -21.05 -39.60 0.32
N ASP A 127 -21.39 -39.66 -0.97
CA ASP A 127 -22.06 -40.78 -1.62
C ASP A 127 -21.36 -41.07 -2.95
N ALA A 128 -20.90 -42.31 -3.13
CA ALA A 128 -20.07 -42.70 -4.27
C ALA A 128 -20.83 -42.66 -5.60
N GLU A 129 -22.15 -42.90 -5.60
CA GLU A 129 -22.96 -42.82 -6.82
C GLU A 129 -23.17 -41.37 -7.24
N ILE A 130 -23.42 -40.49 -6.27
CA ILE A 130 -23.72 -39.06 -6.51
C ILE A 130 -22.48 -38.27 -6.94
N TRP A 131 -21.29 -38.60 -6.41
CA TRP A 131 -20.02 -37.92 -6.77
C TRP A 131 -19.28 -38.58 -7.94
N SER A 132 -19.85 -39.63 -8.57
CA SER A 132 -19.18 -40.40 -9.63
C SER A 132 -18.81 -39.60 -10.88
N GLU A 133 -19.60 -38.59 -11.24
CA GLU A 133 -19.37 -37.71 -12.39
C GLU A 133 -18.51 -36.47 -12.05
N THR A 134 -18.13 -36.29 -10.78
CA THR A 134 -17.37 -35.13 -10.31
C THR A 134 -15.86 -35.39 -10.41
N VAL A 135 -15.12 -34.47 -11.01
CA VAL A 135 -13.65 -34.56 -11.06
C VAL A 135 -13.07 -34.22 -9.69
N LEU A 136 -12.47 -35.21 -9.03
CA LEU A 136 -11.86 -35.04 -7.72
C LEU A 136 -10.37 -34.68 -7.83
N GLY A 137 -9.87 -33.95 -6.83
CA GLY A 137 -8.44 -33.68 -6.69
C GLY A 137 -7.69 -34.88 -6.10
N PRO A 138 -6.37 -34.98 -6.31
CA PRO A 138 -5.56 -36.13 -5.88
C PRO A 138 -5.59 -36.35 -4.35
N GLU A 139 -5.69 -35.28 -3.55
CA GLU A 139 -5.81 -35.39 -2.08
C GLU A 139 -7.15 -35.98 -1.64
N ALA A 140 -8.24 -35.71 -2.37
CA ALA A 140 -9.55 -36.27 -2.05
C ALA A 140 -9.58 -37.77 -2.41
N GLU A 141 -8.99 -38.14 -3.55
CA GLU A 141 -8.83 -39.53 -3.98
C GLU A 141 -8.02 -40.35 -2.95
N GLU A 142 -6.88 -39.83 -2.48
CA GLU A 142 -6.05 -40.50 -1.47
C GLU A 142 -6.83 -40.74 -0.16
N LEU A 143 -7.63 -39.77 0.29
CA LEU A 143 -8.46 -39.91 1.49
C LEU A 143 -9.60 -40.92 1.30
N LEU A 144 -10.18 -40.98 0.09
CA LEU A 144 -11.21 -41.95 -0.26
C LEU A 144 -10.65 -43.38 -0.38
N GLU A 145 -9.44 -43.55 -0.92
CA GLU A 145 -8.74 -44.84 -1.02
C GLU A 145 -8.44 -45.45 0.36
N ARG A 146 -8.13 -44.61 1.35
CA ARG A 146 -7.98 -45.02 2.77
C ARG A 146 -9.29 -45.50 3.39
N GLY A 147 -10.43 -45.08 2.82
CA GLY A 147 -11.78 -45.41 3.26
C GLY A 147 -12.32 -44.46 4.34
N VAL A 148 -13.51 -43.89 4.10
CA VAL A 148 -14.16 -42.87 4.96
C VAL A 148 -14.33 -43.32 6.42
N ALA A 149 -14.55 -44.61 6.66
CA ALA A 149 -14.70 -45.17 8.00
C ALA A 149 -13.38 -45.21 8.81
N GLN A 150 -12.22 -45.14 8.16
CA GLN A 150 -10.90 -45.15 8.79
C GLN A 150 -10.34 -43.74 9.02
N LEU A 151 -10.99 -42.71 8.46
CA LEU A 151 -10.60 -41.32 8.64
C LEU A 151 -10.98 -40.84 10.04
N SER A 152 -10.09 -40.03 10.63
CA SER A 152 -10.42 -39.26 11.84
C SER A 152 -11.55 -38.25 11.57
N ALA A 153 -12.17 -37.71 12.63
CA ALA A 153 -13.23 -36.70 12.48
C ALA A 153 -12.74 -35.49 11.66
N ASP A 154 -11.56 -34.97 11.97
CA ASP A 154 -10.97 -33.82 11.25
C ASP A 154 -10.64 -34.16 9.79
N GLU A 155 -10.09 -35.34 9.52
CA GLU A 155 -9.83 -35.80 8.15
C GLU A 155 -11.12 -36.00 7.35
N ARG A 156 -12.21 -36.43 8.00
CA ARG A 156 -13.52 -36.59 7.35
C ARG A 156 -14.14 -35.24 6.99
N VAL A 157 -14.11 -34.28 7.92
CA VAL A 157 -14.58 -32.90 7.65
C VAL A 157 -13.74 -32.27 6.53
N TYR A 158 -12.43 -32.49 6.54
CA TYR A 158 -11.55 -32.05 5.46
C TYR A 158 -11.88 -32.69 4.10
N LEU A 159 -12.15 -34.00 4.07
CA LEU A 159 -12.59 -34.70 2.87
C LEU A 159 -13.93 -34.12 2.35
N ASN A 160 -14.92 -33.96 3.23
CA ASN A 160 -16.22 -33.37 2.87
C ASN A 160 -16.04 -31.99 2.26
N ARG A 161 -15.11 -31.20 2.78
CA ARG A 161 -14.79 -29.88 2.24
C ARG A 161 -14.19 -29.96 0.82
N LEU A 162 -13.28 -30.91 0.57
CA LEU A 162 -12.74 -31.11 -0.78
C LEU A 162 -13.82 -31.55 -1.77
N LEU A 163 -14.74 -32.42 -1.34
CA LEU A 163 -15.89 -32.86 -2.13
C LEU A 163 -16.86 -31.72 -2.44
N LEU A 164 -17.06 -30.81 -1.48
CA LEU A 164 -17.87 -29.60 -1.66
C LEU A 164 -17.23 -28.63 -2.67
N ILE A 165 -15.92 -28.41 -2.56
CA ILE A 165 -15.17 -27.58 -3.52
C ILE A 165 -15.25 -28.18 -4.93
N ALA A 166 -15.16 -29.51 -5.06
CA ALA A 166 -15.27 -30.19 -6.34
C ALA A 166 -16.68 -30.06 -6.97
N ALA A 167 -17.73 -29.94 -6.15
CA ALA A 167 -19.09 -29.68 -6.61
C ALA A 167 -19.32 -28.22 -7.08
N PHE A 168 -18.49 -27.29 -6.62
CA PHE A 168 -18.56 -25.85 -6.93
C PHE A 168 -17.19 -25.28 -7.34
N PRO A 169 -16.61 -25.76 -8.46
CA PRO A 169 -15.24 -25.44 -8.82
C PRO A 169 -15.04 -23.95 -9.17
N ASN A 170 -16.07 -23.28 -9.67
CA ASN A 170 -16.00 -21.88 -10.09
C ASN A 170 -16.36 -20.92 -8.94
N GLU A 171 -17.31 -21.33 -8.09
CA GLU A 171 -17.89 -20.50 -7.04
C GLU A 171 -17.09 -20.55 -5.73
N ILE A 172 -16.40 -21.67 -5.45
CA ILE A 172 -15.55 -21.90 -4.26
C ILE A 172 -14.06 -22.05 -4.66
N ALA A 173 -13.68 -21.49 -5.82
CA ALA A 173 -12.34 -21.63 -6.40
C ALA A 173 -11.19 -21.16 -5.48
N ASN A 174 -11.47 -20.23 -4.55
CA ASN A 174 -10.45 -19.56 -3.73
C ASN A 174 -10.34 -20.11 -2.29
N ALA A 175 -10.93 -21.27 -2.00
CA ALA A 175 -10.86 -21.87 -0.67
C ALA A 175 -9.42 -22.32 -0.33
N PRO A 176 -8.78 -21.77 0.73
CA PRO A 176 -7.41 -22.14 1.08
C PRO A 176 -7.37 -23.60 1.57
N ARG A 177 -6.32 -24.36 1.22
CA ARG A 177 -6.16 -25.75 1.70
C ARG A 177 -5.68 -25.84 3.14
N GLN A 178 -4.93 -24.83 3.57
CA GLN A 178 -4.38 -24.71 4.92
C GLN A 178 -4.81 -23.37 5.50
N GLU A 179 -5.17 -23.39 6.78
CA GLU A 179 -5.47 -22.21 7.58
C GLU A 179 -4.34 -21.98 8.58
N LEU A 180 -3.97 -20.72 8.76
CA LEU A 180 -2.87 -20.33 9.65
C LEU A 180 -3.44 -19.98 11.03
N HIS A 181 -3.07 -20.75 12.05
CA HIS A 181 -3.53 -20.51 13.42
C HIS A 181 -2.45 -19.87 14.28
N LEU A 182 -2.86 -18.97 15.15
CA LEU A 182 -2.00 -18.48 16.22
C LEU A 182 -1.89 -19.56 17.30
N SER A 183 -0.68 -19.85 17.74
CA SER A 183 -0.42 -20.78 18.84
C SER A 183 0.28 -20.08 19.99
N TYR A 184 -0.07 -20.47 21.22
CA TYR A 184 0.59 -20.00 22.45
C TYR A 184 0.77 -21.17 23.41
N LEU A 185 2.00 -21.41 23.86
CA LEU A 185 2.35 -22.56 24.73
C LEU A 185 1.91 -23.92 24.15
N GLY A 186 1.88 -24.05 22.83
CA GLY A 186 1.46 -25.28 22.13
C GLY A 186 -0.04 -25.44 21.95
N TYR A 187 -0.86 -24.55 22.51
CA TYR A 187 -2.30 -24.49 22.24
C TYR A 187 -2.55 -23.62 21.01
N THR A 188 -3.29 -24.14 20.04
CA THR A 188 -3.71 -23.41 18.84
C THR A 188 -5.04 -22.74 19.12
N MET A 189 -5.14 -21.47 18.77
CA MET A 189 -6.39 -20.72 18.84
C MET A 189 -7.32 -21.25 17.76
N ASP A 190 -8.59 -21.49 18.11
CA ASP A 190 -9.58 -22.09 17.20
C ASP A 190 -9.86 -21.21 15.97
N GLU A 191 -9.69 -19.89 16.11
CA GLU A 191 -9.89 -18.95 15.02
C GLU A 191 -8.57 -18.71 14.26
N PRO A 192 -8.49 -19.07 12.97
CA PRO A 192 -7.33 -18.81 12.15
C PRO A 192 -7.29 -17.35 11.72
N LEU A 193 -6.08 -16.98 11.33
CA LEU A 193 -5.78 -15.67 10.81
C LEU A 193 -6.39 -15.52 9.40
N PRO A 194 -6.88 -14.31 9.04
CA PRO A 194 -7.55 -14.06 7.77
C PRO A 194 -6.58 -13.98 6.57
N PHE A 195 -5.39 -14.57 6.69
CA PHE A 195 -4.32 -14.52 5.70
C PHE A 195 -3.51 -15.82 5.68
N ASN A 196 -3.01 -16.17 4.50
CA ASN A 196 -2.18 -17.37 4.29
C ASN A 196 -0.75 -17.15 4.79
N ARG A 197 0.02 -18.23 4.98
CA ARG A 197 1.42 -18.17 5.43
C ARG A 197 2.31 -17.26 4.56
N THR A 198 2.12 -17.27 3.24
CA THR A 198 2.84 -16.38 2.31
C THR A 198 2.52 -14.90 2.51
N MET A 199 1.29 -14.58 2.92
CA MET A 199 0.88 -13.21 3.27
C MET A 199 1.20 -12.87 4.73
N ALA A 200 1.45 -13.88 5.56
CA ALA A 200 1.78 -13.68 6.97
C ALA A 200 3.11 -12.97 7.13
N GLU A 201 4.14 -13.34 6.36
CA GLU A 201 5.46 -12.71 6.47
C GLU A 201 5.45 -11.18 6.30
N PRO A 202 4.89 -10.59 5.21
CA PRO A 202 4.86 -9.14 5.07
C PRO A 202 3.97 -8.47 6.13
N ILE A 203 2.87 -9.11 6.54
CA ILE A 203 1.99 -8.59 7.60
C ILE A 203 2.69 -8.59 8.95
N ILE A 204 3.38 -9.68 9.29
CA ILE A 204 4.16 -9.82 10.52
C ILE A 204 5.31 -8.85 10.52
N ASN A 205 6.04 -8.71 9.41
CA ASN A 205 7.14 -7.74 9.31
C ASN A 205 6.63 -6.30 9.50
N GLN A 206 5.48 -5.94 8.93
CA GLN A 206 4.86 -4.63 9.14
C GLN A 206 4.36 -4.42 10.58
N LEU A 207 3.71 -5.42 11.17
CA LEU A 207 3.25 -5.38 12.55
C LEU A 207 4.44 -5.29 13.50
N LEU A 208 5.51 -6.04 13.21
CA LEU A 208 6.77 -5.97 13.93
C LEU A 208 7.39 -4.58 13.80
N ALA A 209 7.46 -4.01 12.59
CA ALA A 209 7.95 -2.65 12.37
C ALA A 209 7.15 -1.63 13.18
N THR A 210 5.82 -1.76 13.21
CA THR A 210 4.91 -0.87 13.95
C THR A 210 5.10 -1.01 15.46
N VAL A 211 5.10 -2.24 15.97
CA VAL A 211 5.28 -2.54 17.39
C VAL A 211 6.69 -2.12 17.84
N MET A 212 7.72 -2.42 17.06
CA MET A 212 9.10 -1.98 17.34
C MET A 212 9.20 -0.46 17.31
N GLY A 213 8.62 0.21 16.30
CA GLY A 213 8.61 1.66 16.21
C GLY A 213 7.99 2.32 17.45
N PHE A 214 6.88 1.78 17.96
CA PHE A 214 6.24 2.28 19.18
C PHE A 214 7.00 1.92 20.47
N LEU A 215 7.32 0.63 20.65
CA LEU A 215 7.91 0.09 21.86
C LEU A 215 9.38 0.51 22.03
N VAL A 216 10.18 0.34 20.99
CA VAL A 216 11.59 0.74 20.96
C VAL A 216 11.72 2.26 20.84
N GLY A 217 10.83 2.94 20.11
CA GLY A 217 10.90 4.39 19.90
C GLY A 217 10.49 5.22 21.12
N ILE A 218 9.23 5.12 21.56
CA ILE A 218 8.69 6.01 22.59
C ILE A 218 9.01 5.46 23.98
N VAL A 219 8.52 4.25 24.28
CA VAL A 219 8.53 3.71 25.65
C VAL A 219 9.95 3.41 26.12
N ALA A 220 10.73 2.66 25.32
CA ALA A 220 12.07 2.25 25.71
C ALA A 220 13.04 3.43 25.89
N VAL A 221 12.93 4.48 25.07
CA VAL A 221 13.77 5.69 25.19
C VAL A 221 13.46 6.45 26.47
N PHE A 222 12.18 6.62 26.83
CA PHE A 222 11.82 7.29 28.08
C PHE A 222 12.28 6.51 29.32
N VAL A 223 12.13 5.18 29.31
CA VAL A 223 12.67 4.32 30.38
C VAL A 223 14.20 4.44 30.45
N ALA A 224 14.88 4.47 29.30
CA ALA A 224 16.32 4.67 29.23
C ALA A 224 16.75 6.03 29.81
N ILE A 225 16.05 7.12 29.48
CA ILE A 225 16.31 8.45 30.04
C ILE A 225 16.06 8.48 31.55
N LEU A 226 14.97 7.89 32.02
CA LEU A 226 14.64 7.83 33.45
C LEU A 226 15.75 7.16 34.25
N VAL A 227 16.28 6.05 33.74
CA VAL A 227 17.35 5.28 34.38
C VAL A 227 18.71 5.99 34.31
N THR A 228 18.98 6.73 33.24
CA THR A 228 20.30 7.38 33.02
C THR A 228 20.37 8.82 33.51
N ALA A 229 19.23 9.48 33.77
CA ALA A 229 19.16 10.86 34.23
C ALA A 229 19.98 11.15 35.51
N PRO A 230 20.10 10.25 36.50
CA PRO A 230 20.93 10.52 37.69
C PRO A 230 22.45 10.48 37.46
N ILE A 231 22.92 9.86 36.38
CA ILE A 231 24.37 9.59 36.17
C ILE A 231 25.18 10.89 36.12
N ILE A 232 24.70 11.89 35.38
CA ILE A 232 25.42 13.16 35.18
C ILE A 232 25.29 14.08 36.41
N PRO A 233 24.08 14.35 36.97
CA PRO A 233 23.94 15.17 38.17
C PRO A 233 24.80 14.72 39.34
N HIS A 234 24.80 13.42 39.68
CA HIS A 234 25.61 12.88 40.79
C HIS A 234 27.12 13.08 40.59
N THR A 235 27.58 13.13 39.35
CA THR A 235 28.98 13.38 39.04
C THR A 235 29.38 14.84 39.31
N PHE A 236 28.43 15.77 39.23
CA PHE A 236 28.65 17.23 39.42
C PHE A 236 28.17 17.75 40.79
N GLU A 237 27.66 16.89 41.67
CA GLU A 237 27.35 17.20 43.07
C GLU A 237 28.65 17.38 43.90
N ALA A 238 28.63 18.33 44.84
CA ALA A 238 29.82 18.67 45.65
C ALA A 238 30.14 17.55 46.65
N GLY A 239 31.37 17.02 46.61
CA GLY A 239 31.88 15.99 47.54
C GLY A 239 32.51 14.76 46.88
N ALA A 240 32.07 14.36 45.69
CA ALA A 240 32.66 13.21 44.95
C ALA A 240 33.88 13.61 44.09
N VAL A 241 33.90 14.86 43.62
CA VAL A 241 34.98 15.42 42.80
C VAL A 241 36.26 15.62 43.62
N ASP A 242 36.16 16.00 44.90
CA ASP A 242 37.32 16.23 45.77
C ASP A 242 38.05 14.93 46.18
N LEU A 243 37.38 13.77 46.15
CA LEU A 243 38.00 12.48 46.48
C LEU A 243 38.68 11.79 45.28
N LEU A 244 38.30 12.16 44.05
CA LEU A 244 38.90 11.64 42.80
C LEU A 244 40.07 12.49 42.28
N LEU A 245 40.26 13.70 42.79
CA LEU A 245 41.23 14.67 42.28
C LEU A 245 42.51 14.75 43.14
N SER A 246 43.40 13.77 43.02
CA SER A 246 44.84 14.02 43.26
C SER A 246 45.55 14.56 42.00
N LYS A 247 44.86 14.58 40.85
CA LYS A 247 45.37 15.09 39.55
C LYS A 247 44.30 15.91 38.83
N PRO A 248 44.68 17.01 38.14
CA PRO A 248 43.74 17.82 37.39
C PRO A 248 43.19 17.04 36.20
N VAL A 249 41.92 16.65 36.26
CA VAL A 249 41.17 16.10 35.12
C VAL A 249 40.31 17.21 34.56
N ILE A 250 40.37 17.40 33.24
CA ILE A 250 39.60 18.43 32.54
C ILE A 250 38.10 18.08 32.62
N ARG A 251 37.25 18.96 33.17
CA ARG A 251 35.86 18.63 33.50
C ARG A 251 34.99 18.32 32.29
N TRP A 252 35.24 18.94 31.14
CA TRP A 252 34.52 18.61 29.89
C TRP A 252 34.85 17.19 29.38
N VAL A 253 36.07 16.68 29.63
CA VAL A 253 36.43 15.30 29.28
C VAL A 253 35.70 14.31 30.21
N LEU A 254 35.62 14.64 31.50
CA LEU A 254 34.89 13.84 32.48
C LEU A 254 33.38 13.78 32.16
N PHE A 255 32.79 14.89 31.72
CA PHE A 255 31.43 14.92 31.17
C PHE A 255 31.27 13.94 30.00
N LEU A 256 32.13 14.02 28.98
CA LEU A 256 32.05 13.14 27.82
C LEU A 256 32.20 11.66 28.19
N VAL A 257 33.12 11.32 29.09
CA VAL A 257 33.31 9.94 29.54
C VAL A 257 32.05 9.41 30.23
N LYS A 258 31.40 10.19 31.10
CA LYS A 258 30.14 9.79 31.73
C LYS A 258 28.98 9.74 30.73
N PHE A 259 28.93 10.66 29.78
CA PHE A 259 27.95 10.64 28.69
C PHE A 259 28.05 9.33 27.87
N PHE A 260 29.25 8.96 27.43
CA PHE A 260 29.48 7.70 26.71
C PHE A 260 29.27 6.48 27.60
N GLY A 261 29.52 6.58 28.92
CA GLY A 261 29.17 5.54 29.89
C GLY A 261 27.66 5.26 29.94
N GLY A 262 26.83 6.31 29.97
CA GLY A 262 25.37 6.19 29.87
C GLY A 262 24.92 5.56 28.55
N CYS A 263 25.54 5.96 27.43
CA CYS A 263 25.29 5.36 26.12
C CYS A 263 25.62 3.86 26.09
N ALA A 264 26.74 3.46 26.68
CA ALA A 264 27.16 2.06 26.71
C ALA A 264 26.27 1.20 27.62
N PHE A 265 25.81 1.75 28.75
CA PHE A 265 24.81 1.10 29.61
C PHE A 265 23.53 0.78 28.83
N ILE A 266 23.03 1.74 28.04
CA ILE A 266 21.83 1.55 27.23
C ILE A 266 22.06 0.60 26.05
N LEU A 267 23.23 0.66 25.41
CA LEU A 267 23.60 -0.26 24.33
C LEU A 267 23.56 -1.73 24.79
N LEU A 268 24.02 -2.03 26.00
CA LEU A 268 23.98 -3.40 26.55
C LEU A 268 22.54 -3.89 26.77
N ASN A 269 21.68 -3.05 27.36
CA ASN A 269 20.28 -3.41 27.61
C ASN A 269 19.49 -3.59 26.31
N ALA A 270 19.60 -2.61 25.39
CA ALA A 270 18.93 -2.65 24.10
C ALA A 270 19.41 -3.82 23.24
N GLY A 271 20.73 -4.06 23.22
CA GLY A 271 21.33 -5.21 22.53
C GLY A 271 20.78 -6.53 23.05
N TYR A 272 20.72 -6.72 24.38
CA TYR A 272 20.15 -7.93 24.98
C TYR A 272 18.70 -8.16 24.55
N PHE A 273 17.86 -7.12 24.65
CA PHE A 273 16.44 -7.24 24.31
C PHE A 273 16.21 -7.49 22.80
N ILE A 274 16.87 -6.74 21.92
CA ILE A 274 16.69 -6.86 20.46
C ILE A 274 17.25 -8.18 19.93
N ILE A 275 18.41 -8.63 20.42
CA ILE A 275 18.97 -9.95 20.04
C ILE A 275 18.05 -11.08 20.55
N GLY A 276 17.48 -10.95 21.75
CA GLY A 276 16.50 -11.90 22.26
C GLY A 276 15.26 -12.01 21.38
N LEU A 277 14.71 -10.88 20.94
CA LEU A 277 13.60 -10.84 19.99
C LEU A 277 13.97 -11.46 18.64
N TRP A 278 15.15 -11.13 18.11
CA TRP A 278 15.67 -11.70 16.86
C TRP A 278 15.74 -13.22 16.91
N LEU A 279 16.24 -13.79 18.02
CA LEU A 279 16.31 -15.23 18.24
C LEU A 279 14.91 -15.86 18.32
N ILE A 280 13.98 -15.25 19.06
CA ILE A 280 12.61 -15.77 19.17
C ILE A 280 11.92 -15.77 17.80
N LEU A 281 12.06 -14.69 17.02
CA LEU A 281 11.47 -14.60 15.68
C LEU A 281 12.05 -15.62 14.71
N GLY A 282 13.38 -15.75 14.68
CA GLY A 282 14.05 -16.72 13.81
C GLY A 282 13.69 -18.16 14.15
N VAL A 283 13.68 -18.51 15.45
CA VAL A 283 13.43 -19.88 15.91
C VAL A 283 11.94 -20.26 15.87
N ARG A 284 11.03 -19.35 16.25
CA ARG A 284 9.58 -19.68 16.39
C ARG A 284 8.77 -19.38 15.14
N PHE A 285 9.12 -18.36 14.38
CA PHE A 285 8.37 -17.93 13.20
C PHE A 285 9.09 -18.27 11.89
N GLY A 286 10.35 -18.73 11.95
CA GLY A 286 11.20 -18.93 10.77
C GLY A 286 11.69 -17.62 10.13
N LEU A 287 11.42 -16.48 10.77
CA LEU A 287 11.69 -15.15 10.25
C LEU A 287 13.07 -14.65 10.70
N TRP A 288 14.10 -14.97 9.94
CA TRP A 288 15.47 -14.49 10.18
C TRP A 288 15.71 -13.10 9.58
N SER A 289 15.05 -12.10 10.13
CA SER A 289 15.23 -10.71 9.69
C SER A 289 16.49 -10.09 10.34
N HIS A 290 17.62 -10.13 9.62
CA HIS A 290 18.86 -9.46 10.05
C HIS A 290 18.70 -7.94 10.17
N SER A 291 17.72 -7.38 9.47
CA SER A 291 17.33 -5.98 9.56
C SER A 291 16.94 -5.55 10.98
N LEU A 292 16.43 -6.46 11.82
CA LEU A 292 16.11 -6.16 13.22
C LEU A 292 17.35 -5.73 14.03
N LEU A 293 18.54 -6.25 13.71
CA LEU A 293 19.77 -5.92 14.43
C LEU A 293 20.20 -4.47 14.20
N TRP A 294 19.83 -3.86 13.06
CA TRP A 294 20.05 -2.43 12.79
C TRP A 294 19.18 -1.52 13.68
N CYS A 295 18.14 -2.05 14.33
CA CYS A 295 17.40 -1.30 15.35
C CYS A 295 18.27 -0.97 16.58
N ILE A 296 19.34 -1.74 16.87
CA ILE A 296 20.25 -1.48 18.00
C ILE A 296 20.97 -0.12 17.84
N PRO A 297 21.73 0.13 16.75
CA PRO A 297 22.38 1.42 16.56
C PRO A 297 21.37 2.57 16.36
N LEU A 298 20.22 2.32 15.74
CA LEU A 298 19.17 3.33 15.58
C LEU A 298 18.54 3.72 16.92
N PHE A 299 18.27 2.75 17.80
CA PHE A 299 17.78 3.02 19.15
C PHE A 299 18.81 3.78 19.98
N LEU A 300 20.09 3.38 19.91
CA LEU A 300 21.16 4.11 20.59
C LEU A 300 21.25 5.55 20.08
N PHE A 301 21.13 5.77 18.77
CA PHE A 301 21.14 7.10 18.18
C PHE A 301 19.95 7.93 18.65
N LEU A 302 18.74 7.36 18.65
CA LEU A 302 17.53 7.99 19.18
C LEU A 302 17.71 8.37 20.66
N PHE A 303 18.24 7.46 21.47
CA PHE A 303 18.58 7.73 22.87
C PHE A 303 19.58 8.88 23.00
N VAL A 304 20.66 8.90 22.20
CA VAL A 304 21.69 9.94 22.24
C VAL A 304 21.12 11.34 21.98
N ILE A 305 20.12 11.49 21.09
CA ILE A 305 19.46 12.78 20.80
C ILE A 305 18.78 13.35 22.05
N TYR A 306 18.01 12.52 22.75
CA TYR A 306 17.33 12.96 23.96
C TYR A 306 18.29 13.07 25.14
N TYR A 307 19.24 12.14 25.23
CA TYR A 307 20.23 12.12 26.29
C TYR A 307 21.18 13.32 26.21
N SER A 308 21.48 13.88 25.03
CA SER A 308 22.28 15.12 24.94
C SER A 308 21.56 16.32 25.55
N VAL A 309 20.23 16.41 25.40
CA VAL A 309 19.42 17.46 26.04
C VAL A 309 19.30 17.23 27.55
N SER A 310 19.04 15.98 27.96
CA SER A 310 19.06 15.56 29.36
C SER A 310 20.39 15.89 30.02
N ALA A 311 21.51 15.59 29.36
CA ALA A 311 22.86 15.84 29.83
C ALA A 311 23.16 17.34 29.98
N LEU A 312 22.80 18.16 28.99
CA LEU A 312 22.92 19.62 29.09
C LEU A 312 22.13 20.17 30.29
N ALA A 313 20.87 19.73 30.45
CA ALA A 313 20.05 20.12 31.58
C ALA A 313 20.64 19.65 32.93
N ALA A 314 21.18 18.44 32.98
CA ALA A 314 21.85 17.92 34.17
C ALA A 314 23.06 18.76 34.56
N VAL A 315 23.85 19.26 33.60
CA VAL A 315 25.00 20.13 33.86
C VAL A 315 24.56 21.52 34.36
N LEU A 316 23.52 22.09 33.76
CA LEU A 316 23.03 23.43 34.10
C LEU A 316 22.35 23.48 35.48
N TRP A 317 21.49 22.50 35.78
CA TRP A 317 20.66 22.52 36.99
C TRP A 317 21.12 21.57 38.08
N LYS A 318 22.07 20.65 37.80
CA LYS A 318 22.58 19.64 38.75
C LYS A 318 21.46 18.85 39.44
N ASN A 319 20.38 18.57 38.69
CA ASN A 319 19.19 17.91 39.21
C ASN A 319 18.62 16.93 38.17
N ALA A 320 18.49 15.66 38.58
CA ALA A 320 17.97 14.59 37.72
C ALA A 320 16.50 14.81 37.31
N ILE A 321 15.66 15.34 38.20
CA ILE A 321 14.23 15.57 37.92
C ILE A 321 14.09 16.65 36.83
N VAL A 322 14.84 17.75 36.96
CA VAL A 322 14.82 18.85 35.97
C VAL A 322 15.29 18.35 34.61
N SER A 323 16.33 17.51 34.59
CA SER A 323 16.83 16.87 33.37
C SER A 323 15.75 16.02 32.66
N ILE A 324 15.01 15.20 33.41
CA ILE A 324 13.91 14.39 32.88
C ILE A 324 12.81 15.29 32.31
N VAL A 325 12.35 16.28 33.06
CA VAL A 325 11.27 17.19 32.66
C VAL A 325 11.62 17.95 31.38
N ILE A 326 12.83 18.52 31.29
CA ILE A 326 13.27 19.23 30.09
C ILE A 326 13.33 18.30 28.88
N THR A 327 13.76 17.06 29.07
CA THR A 327 13.80 16.07 27.98
C THR A 327 12.40 15.71 27.47
N ILE A 328 11.42 15.58 28.37
CA ILE A 328 10.00 15.37 28.01
C ILE A 328 9.43 16.58 27.28
N LEU A 329 9.71 17.81 27.75
CA LEU A 329 9.27 19.04 27.07
C LEU A 329 9.87 19.16 25.67
N PHE A 330 11.14 18.82 25.53
CA PHE A 330 11.83 18.81 24.24
C PHE A 330 11.24 17.77 23.28
N TRP A 331 10.95 16.56 23.78
CA TRP A 331 10.22 15.53 23.02
C TRP A 331 8.85 16.07 22.57
N GLY A 332 8.09 16.68 23.48
CA GLY A 332 6.78 17.26 23.18
C GLY A 332 6.86 18.33 22.10
N ALA A 333 7.86 19.21 22.15
CA ALA A 333 8.07 20.24 21.13
C ALA A 333 8.36 19.64 19.74
N CYS A 334 9.27 18.65 19.66
CA CYS A 334 9.56 17.95 18.41
C CYS A 334 8.31 17.23 17.87
N PHE A 335 7.57 16.56 18.75
CA PHE A 335 6.34 15.86 18.40
C PHE A 335 5.26 16.82 17.90
N THR A 336 5.06 17.96 18.55
CA THR A 336 4.09 18.97 18.12
C THR A 336 4.43 19.54 16.75
N VAL A 337 5.70 19.88 16.50
CA VAL A 337 6.14 20.43 15.20
C VAL A 337 5.99 19.39 14.08
N GLY A 338 6.36 18.12 14.33
CA GLY A 338 6.17 17.05 13.36
C GLY A 338 4.71 16.69 13.11
N THR A 339 3.89 16.63 14.16
CA THR A 339 2.45 16.37 14.03
C THR A 339 1.74 17.52 13.32
N ALA A 340 2.09 18.77 13.62
CA ALA A 340 1.55 19.94 12.92
C ALA A 340 1.87 19.90 11.42
N LYS A 341 3.11 19.58 11.04
CA LYS A 341 3.48 19.35 9.63
C LYS A 341 2.61 18.27 9.00
N GLY A 342 2.57 17.08 9.62
CA GLY A 342 1.83 15.93 9.09
C GLY A 342 0.33 16.20 8.94
N LEU A 343 -0.29 16.86 9.91
CA LEU A 343 -1.70 17.24 9.85
C LEU A 343 -1.98 18.25 8.73
N ILE A 344 -1.13 19.28 8.58
CA ILE A 344 -1.32 20.27 7.50
C ILE A 344 -1.11 19.63 6.14
N GLU A 345 -0.08 18.80 5.97
CA GLU A 345 0.13 18.04 4.74
C GLU A 345 -1.08 17.15 4.42
N GLN A 346 -1.54 16.36 5.39
CA GLN A 346 -2.62 15.41 5.22
C GLN A 346 -3.98 16.07 4.93
N PHE A 347 -4.31 17.17 5.59
CA PHE A 347 -5.64 17.78 5.51
C PHE A 347 -5.74 19.00 4.59
N ALA A 348 -4.64 19.69 4.30
CA ALA A 348 -4.66 20.92 3.51
C ALA A 348 -3.91 20.82 2.18
N ILE A 349 -2.77 20.13 2.15
CA ILE A 349 -1.88 20.13 0.97
C ILE A 349 -2.14 18.92 0.07
N ASN A 350 -2.05 17.71 0.63
CA ASN A 350 -2.21 16.46 -0.10
C ASN A 350 -3.59 16.35 -0.77
N PRO A 351 -4.72 16.73 -0.14
CA PRO A 351 -6.03 16.64 -0.80
C PRO A 351 -6.14 17.45 -2.08
N GLY A 352 -5.42 18.59 -2.16
CA GLY A 352 -5.36 19.47 -3.32
C GLY A 352 -4.28 19.09 -4.34
N ARG A 353 -3.36 18.17 -4.00
CA ARG A 353 -2.26 17.76 -4.89
C ARG A 353 -2.82 17.14 -6.17
N ILE A 354 -2.39 17.65 -7.32
CA ILE A 354 -2.72 17.12 -8.64
C ILE A 354 -2.00 15.80 -8.84
N VAL A 355 -2.76 14.74 -9.15
CA VAL A 355 -2.24 13.38 -9.41
C VAL A 355 -2.38 12.97 -10.87
N THR A 356 -3.33 13.56 -11.61
CA THR A 356 -3.49 13.32 -13.04
C THR A 356 -3.73 14.63 -13.77
N LEU A 357 -2.95 14.91 -14.82
CA LEU A 357 -3.21 15.99 -15.76
C LEU A 357 -3.96 15.46 -17.00
N VAL A 358 -4.99 16.17 -17.43
CA VAL A 358 -5.77 15.86 -18.64
C VAL A 358 -5.81 17.12 -19.51
N PRO A 359 -4.93 17.25 -20.52
CA PRO A 359 -4.94 18.40 -21.40
C PRO A 359 -6.19 18.34 -22.29
N ARG A 360 -6.96 19.43 -22.34
CA ARG A 360 -8.02 19.64 -23.33
C ARG A 360 -7.61 20.77 -24.28
N PRO A 361 -8.20 20.84 -25.49
CA PRO A 361 -7.82 21.86 -26.48
C PRO A 361 -7.96 23.31 -26.00
N ASP A 362 -8.98 23.59 -25.19
CA ASP A 362 -9.35 24.95 -24.80
C ASP A 362 -8.92 25.34 -23.38
N VAL A 363 -8.73 24.36 -22.49
CA VAL A 363 -8.46 24.59 -21.06
C VAL A 363 -7.74 23.39 -20.43
N LEU A 364 -6.91 23.64 -19.43
CA LEU A 364 -6.25 22.56 -18.69
C LEU A 364 -7.19 21.97 -17.63
N THR A 365 -7.31 20.65 -17.61
CA THR A 365 -8.00 19.92 -16.53
C THR A 365 -7.06 19.01 -15.77
N ALA A 366 -7.40 18.77 -14.51
CA ALA A 366 -6.61 17.94 -13.62
C ALA A 366 -7.52 17.13 -12.69
N VAL A 367 -6.98 16.07 -12.10
CA VAL A 367 -7.59 15.34 -10.99
C VAL A 367 -6.66 15.47 -9.79
N ASN A 368 -7.21 15.85 -8.64
CA ASN A 368 -6.44 15.90 -7.39
C ASN A 368 -6.46 14.55 -6.64
N GLN A 369 -5.69 14.45 -5.56
CA GLN A 369 -5.57 13.23 -4.76
C GLN A 369 -6.89 12.82 -4.09
N SER A 370 -7.83 13.76 -3.90
CA SER A 370 -9.19 13.49 -3.42
C SER A 370 -10.11 12.93 -4.50
N GLY A 371 -9.67 12.88 -5.76
CA GLY A 371 -10.47 12.48 -6.91
C GLY A 371 -11.37 13.58 -7.46
N HIS A 372 -11.22 14.84 -7.03
CA HIS A 372 -11.99 15.94 -7.60
C HIS A 372 -11.43 16.28 -8.99
N LEU A 373 -12.32 16.49 -9.95
CA LEU A 373 -11.96 17.00 -11.26
C LEU A 373 -11.90 18.53 -11.19
N LEU A 374 -10.76 19.09 -11.58
CA LEU A 374 -10.41 20.50 -11.53
C LEU A 374 -10.24 21.07 -12.94
N GLU A 375 -10.61 22.32 -13.12
CA GLU A 375 -10.38 23.10 -14.34
C GLU A 375 -9.59 24.38 -13.98
N TRP A 376 -8.59 24.73 -14.80
CA TRP A 376 -7.83 25.96 -14.61
C TRP A 376 -8.60 27.16 -15.15
N ARG A 377 -9.01 28.09 -14.27
CA ARG A 377 -9.74 29.31 -14.63
C ARG A 377 -9.36 30.46 -13.69
N ASP A 378 -9.24 31.66 -14.25
CA ASP A 378 -8.96 32.90 -13.50
C ASP A 378 -7.77 32.75 -12.52
N ASP A 379 -6.66 32.18 -13.01
CA ASP A 379 -5.43 31.90 -12.26
C ASP A 379 -5.61 31.00 -11.02
N SER A 380 -6.66 30.17 -11.01
CA SER A 380 -6.96 29.23 -9.93
C SER A 380 -7.51 27.90 -10.43
N TRP A 381 -7.49 26.88 -9.57
CA TRP A 381 -8.13 25.60 -9.84
C TRP A 381 -9.57 25.59 -9.31
N GLU A 382 -10.55 25.56 -10.21
CA GLU A 382 -11.95 25.44 -9.85
C GLU A 382 -12.38 23.96 -9.86
N THR A 383 -13.09 23.51 -8.81
CA THR A 383 -13.66 22.16 -8.78
C THR A 383 -14.90 22.13 -9.66
N ILE A 384 -14.83 21.39 -10.76
CA ILE A 384 -15.94 21.21 -11.70
C ILE A 384 -16.76 19.95 -11.40
N LEU A 385 -16.15 18.95 -10.76
CA LEU A 385 -16.85 17.74 -10.36
C LEU A 385 -16.26 17.12 -9.09
N GLU A 386 -17.13 16.86 -8.13
CA GLU A 386 -16.84 15.99 -6.99
C GLU A 386 -17.30 14.56 -7.32
N PRO A 387 -16.44 13.55 -7.17
CA PRO A 387 -16.82 12.16 -7.43
C PRO A 387 -17.89 11.73 -6.42
N LYS A 388 -19.11 11.54 -6.90
CA LYS A 388 -20.19 10.95 -6.10
C LYS A 388 -20.08 9.43 -6.16
N GLY A 389 -20.33 8.76 -5.03
CA GLY A 389 -20.59 7.32 -5.05
C GLY A 389 -21.86 7.00 -5.85
N ARG A 390 -22.09 5.72 -6.17
CA ARG A 390 -23.27 5.25 -6.90
C ARG A 390 -24.60 5.73 -6.30
N ASP A 391 -24.65 5.87 -4.97
CA ASP A 391 -25.85 6.34 -4.23
C ASP A 391 -25.95 7.88 -4.12
N GLY A 392 -25.10 8.62 -4.82
CA GLY A 392 -25.05 10.09 -4.76
C GLY A 392 -24.49 10.66 -3.45
N ARG A 393 -24.09 9.80 -2.50
CA ARG A 393 -23.52 10.19 -1.20
C ARG A 393 -22.00 10.43 -1.32
N PRO A 394 -21.45 11.42 -0.59
CA PRO A 394 -20.00 11.57 -0.45
C PRO A 394 -19.41 10.32 0.19
N GLY A 395 -18.41 9.71 -0.45
CA GLY A 395 -17.69 8.58 0.13
C GLY A 395 -16.75 9.08 1.24
N PHE A 396 -16.79 8.46 2.42
CA PHE A 396 -15.80 8.71 3.48
C PHE A 396 -14.42 8.13 3.18
N LEU A 397 -14.34 7.20 2.22
CA LEU A 397 -13.09 6.58 1.80
C LEU A 397 -12.52 7.31 0.58
N PRO A 398 -11.20 7.51 0.50
CA PRO A 398 -10.57 8.07 -0.69
C PRO A 398 -10.94 7.22 -1.91
N GLN A 399 -11.26 7.85 -3.04
CA GLN A 399 -11.57 7.15 -4.30
C GLN A 399 -10.39 7.30 -5.24
N VAL A 400 -10.04 6.22 -5.94
CA VAL A 400 -9.05 6.29 -7.02
C VAL A 400 -9.81 6.39 -8.34
N ILE A 401 -9.57 7.50 -9.05
CA ILE A 401 -10.04 7.69 -10.41
C ILE A 401 -9.01 7.10 -11.36
N ILE A 402 -9.46 6.20 -12.22
CA ILE A 402 -8.67 5.63 -13.32
C ILE A 402 -9.21 6.25 -14.61
N GLY A 403 -8.31 6.77 -15.44
CA GLY A 403 -8.66 7.84 -16.38
C GLY A 403 -8.45 9.20 -15.70
N PRO A 404 -9.07 10.30 -16.16
CA PRO A 404 -10.12 10.44 -17.17
C PRO A 404 -9.61 10.46 -18.61
N VAL A 405 -10.45 10.02 -19.54
CA VAL A 405 -10.25 10.22 -20.99
C VAL A 405 -11.29 11.18 -21.54
N PHE A 406 -10.86 12.12 -22.39
CA PHE A 406 -11.73 13.14 -22.98
C PHE A 406 -12.09 12.79 -24.43
N ASP A 407 -13.36 12.46 -24.66
CA ASP A 407 -13.92 12.34 -26.00
C ASP A 407 -14.32 13.74 -26.51
N ALA A 408 -13.48 14.29 -27.39
CA ALA A 408 -13.69 15.61 -27.97
C ALA A 408 -14.91 15.68 -28.90
N GLN A 409 -15.30 14.58 -29.56
CA GLN A 409 -16.44 14.55 -30.48
C GLN A 409 -17.75 14.64 -29.71
N ARG A 410 -17.86 13.90 -28.60
CA ARG A 410 -19.05 13.90 -27.74
C ARG A 410 -19.02 14.98 -26.67
N LYS A 411 -17.88 15.66 -26.46
CA LYS A 411 -17.62 16.55 -25.31
C LYS A 411 -17.91 15.86 -23.98
N GLN A 412 -17.43 14.63 -23.86
CA GLN A 412 -17.64 13.77 -22.70
C GLN A 412 -16.31 13.37 -22.06
N LEU A 413 -16.30 13.24 -20.74
CA LEU A 413 -15.21 12.64 -19.97
C LEU A 413 -15.67 11.29 -19.45
N HIS A 414 -14.87 10.26 -19.67
CA HIS A 414 -15.11 8.91 -19.15
C HIS A 414 -14.02 8.54 -18.15
N TYR A 415 -14.40 7.99 -17.01
CA TYR A 415 -13.45 7.49 -16.02
C TYR A 415 -14.04 6.35 -15.20
N LEU A 416 -13.16 5.49 -14.70
CA LEU A 416 -13.50 4.43 -13.76
C LEU A 416 -13.23 4.91 -12.33
N GLN A 417 -14.13 4.59 -11.42
CA GLN A 417 -13.94 4.81 -9.99
C GLN A 417 -13.78 3.46 -9.30
N THR A 418 -12.72 3.34 -8.50
CA THR A 418 -12.55 2.24 -7.55
C THR A 418 -12.41 2.82 -6.15
N LEU A 419 -12.94 2.13 -5.14
CA LEU A 419 -12.71 2.50 -3.75
C LEU A 419 -11.20 2.45 -3.46
N GLY A 420 -10.66 3.53 -2.90
CA GLY A 420 -9.28 3.63 -2.43
C GLY A 420 -9.13 2.87 -1.13
N GLY A 421 -8.93 1.58 -1.27
CA GLY A 421 -8.56 0.66 -0.22
C GLY A 421 -7.95 -0.56 -0.86
N GLY A 422 -6.80 -1.02 -0.37
CA GLY A 422 -6.13 -2.23 -0.86
C GLY A 422 -7.08 -3.45 -0.85
N ARG A 423 -6.58 -4.60 -1.33
CA ARG A 423 -7.34 -5.86 -1.55
C ARG A 423 -8.36 -6.22 -0.43
N ARG A 424 -8.10 -5.85 0.83
CA ARG A 424 -9.02 -5.92 1.99
C ARG A 424 -10.40 -5.27 1.79
N PHE A 425 -10.53 -4.20 1.01
CA PHE A 425 -11.81 -3.55 0.72
C PHE A 425 -12.41 -3.99 -0.62
N ARG A 426 -11.57 -4.44 -1.57
CA ARG A 426 -12.04 -5.13 -2.78
C ARG A 426 -12.64 -6.51 -2.45
N PHE A 427 -12.22 -7.11 -1.34
CA PHE A 427 -12.81 -8.29 -0.70
C PHE A 427 -14.31 -8.14 -0.34
N LEU A 428 -14.81 -6.90 -0.23
CA LEU A 428 -16.25 -6.62 -0.04
C LEU A 428 -17.05 -6.63 -1.36
N GLY A 429 -16.46 -7.06 -2.49
CA GLY A 429 -17.14 -7.12 -3.79
C GLY A 429 -17.26 -5.75 -4.46
N ALA A 430 -16.42 -4.77 -4.10
CA ALA A 430 -16.45 -3.44 -4.68
C ALA A 430 -16.01 -3.49 -6.15
N ARG A 431 -16.98 -3.55 -7.07
CA ARG A 431 -16.76 -3.46 -8.51
C ARG A 431 -16.43 -2.02 -8.90
N PRO A 432 -15.51 -1.81 -9.87
CA PRO A 432 -15.29 -0.48 -10.42
C PRO A 432 -16.58 0.04 -11.04
N THR A 433 -16.84 1.34 -10.91
CA THR A 433 -17.98 2.00 -11.55
C THR A 433 -17.51 2.91 -12.68
N LEU A 434 -18.15 2.82 -13.84
CA LEU A 434 -17.91 3.75 -14.94
C LEU A 434 -18.74 5.02 -14.73
N SER A 435 -18.11 6.17 -14.83
CA SER A 435 -18.77 7.48 -14.77
C SER A 435 -18.62 8.19 -16.12
N VAL A 436 -19.72 8.83 -16.56
CA VAL A 436 -19.78 9.64 -17.78
C VAL A 436 -20.10 11.07 -17.38
N VAL A 437 -19.24 12.01 -17.77
CA VAL A 437 -19.47 13.44 -17.53
C VAL A 437 -19.65 14.11 -18.86
N SER A 438 -20.79 14.74 -19.08
CA SER A 438 -21.10 15.46 -20.31
C SER A 438 -21.19 16.95 -20.07
N TRP A 439 -20.69 17.74 -21.01
CA TRP A 439 -20.93 19.18 -21.01
C TRP A 439 -22.35 19.50 -21.53
N SER A 440 -23.20 20.07 -20.68
CA SER A 440 -24.57 20.45 -21.05
C SER A 440 -25.02 21.72 -20.32
N GLY A 441 -25.54 22.70 -21.05
CA GLY A 441 -26.11 23.91 -20.46
C GLY A 441 -25.11 24.84 -19.75
N GLY A 442 -23.82 24.78 -20.09
CA GLY A 442 -22.77 25.61 -19.48
C GLY A 442 -22.16 25.05 -18.20
N SER A 443 -22.52 23.82 -17.82
CA SER A 443 -21.91 23.09 -16.70
C SER A 443 -21.65 21.63 -17.04
N TRP A 444 -20.78 21.00 -16.25
CA TRP A 444 -20.52 19.57 -16.31
C TRP A 444 -21.62 18.81 -15.55
N GLN A 445 -22.26 17.86 -16.23
CA GLN A 445 -23.26 16.99 -15.64
C GLN A 445 -22.69 15.57 -15.51
N HIS A 446 -22.66 15.07 -14.28
CA HIS A 446 -22.28 13.70 -13.99
C HIS A 446 -23.48 12.78 -14.14
N ALA A 447 -23.25 11.66 -14.84
CA ALA A 447 -24.21 10.58 -14.97
C ALA A 447 -23.50 9.24 -14.75
N PRO A 448 -24.14 8.28 -14.06
CA PRO A 448 -23.60 6.94 -13.95
C PRO A 448 -23.54 6.28 -15.34
N GLY A 449 -22.42 5.65 -15.65
CA GLY A 449 -22.26 4.75 -16.79
C GLY A 449 -22.83 3.37 -16.50
N PRO A 450 -22.97 2.51 -17.53
CA PRO A 450 -23.31 1.10 -17.34
C PRO A 450 -22.23 0.37 -16.51
N ASN A 451 -22.61 -0.76 -15.89
CA ASN A 451 -21.66 -1.58 -15.12
C ASN A 451 -20.53 -2.08 -16.03
N PRO A 452 -19.26 -1.75 -15.75
CA PRO A 452 -18.15 -2.20 -16.60
C PRO A 452 -17.95 -3.72 -16.50
N PRO A 453 -17.28 -4.33 -17.51
CA PRO A 453 -16.92 -5.75 -17.49
C PRO A 453 -16.11 -6.15 -16.24
N ALA A 454 -16.14 -7.43 -15.88
CA ALA A 454 -15.48 -7.93 -14.68
C ALA A 454 -13.97 -7.63 -14.71
N GLY A 455 -13.45 -7.06 -13.62
CA GLY A 455 -12.04 -6.72 -13.50
C GLY A 455 -11.56 -5.54 -14.38
N ALA A 456 -12.47 -4.74 -14.94
CA ALA A 456 -12.12 -3.52 -15.69
C ALA A 456 -11.20 -2.60 -14.88
N SER A 457 -9.96 -2.41 -15.36
CA SER A 457 -8.90 -1.75 -14.60
C SER A 457 -8.20 -0.64 -15.37
N TRP A 458 -8.45 -0.49 -16.67
CA TRP A 458 -7.87 0.54 -17.52
C TRP A 458 -8.89 1.10 -18.50
N ILE A 459 -8.78 2.40 -18.79
CA ILE A 459 -9.61 3.11 -19.75
C ILE A 459 -8.72 3.94 -20.67
N PHE A 460 -8.97 3.87 -21.97
CA PHE A 460 -8.18 4.53 -23.01
C PHE A 460 -9.08 5.21 -24.05
N LEU A 461 -8.52 6.17 -24.77
CA LEU A 461 -9.13 6.75 -25.96
C LEU A 461 -8.31 6.35 -27.19
N THR A 462 -8.98 5.83 -28.21
CA THR A 462 -8.34 5.52 -29.49
C THR A 462 -8.08 6.81 -30.30
N PRO A 463 -7.18 6.76 -31.31
CA PRO A 463 -6.99 7.88 -32.24
C PRO A 463 -8.30 8.31 -32.93
N GLN A 464 -9.27 7.40 -33.07
CA GLN A 464 -10.58 7.65 -33.68
C GLN A 464 -11.60 8.26 -32.71
N GLY A 465 -11.27 8.43 -31.43
CA GLY A 465 -12.17 8.96 -30.40
C GLY A 465 -13.09 7.92 -29.75
N GLU A 466 -12.84 6.63 -29.95
CA GLU A 466 -13.57 5.57 -29.27
C GLU A 466 -12.99 5.30 -27.88
N THR A 467 -13.85 5.10 -26.89
CA THR A 467 -13.43 4.75 -25.52
C THR A 467 -13.28 3.24 -25.37
N LEU A 468 -12.10 2.80 -24.94
CA LEU A 468 -11.79 1.40 -24.69
C LEU A 468 -11.63 1.14 -23.20
N LEU A 469 -12.14 0.00 -22.75
CA LEU A 469 -11.89 -0.54 -21.42
C LEU A 469 -11.08 -1.83 -21.56
N VAL A 470 -10.04 -1.99 -20.75
CA VAL A 470 -9.33 -3.26 -20.62
C VAL A 470 -9.74 -3.89 -19.28
N ALA A 471 -10.22 -5.12 -19.36
CA ALA A 471 -10.76 -5.91 -18.27
C ALA A 471 -10.14 -7.32 -18.28
N GLN A 472 -10.47 -8.15 -17.28
CA GLN A 472 -9.86 -9.48 -17.15
C GLN A 472 -10.13 -10.40 -18.34
N GLU A 473 -11.28 -10.22 -18.97
CA GLU A 473 -11.76 -11.01 -20.10
C GLU A 473 -11.27 -10.48 -21.46
N GLY A 474 -10.59 -9.32 -21.50
CA GLY A 474 -10.08 -8.74 -22.75
C GLY A 474 -10.39 -7.24 -22.91
N VAL A 475 -10.48 -6.79 -24.17
CA VAL A 475 -10.66 -5.38 -24.53
C VAL A 475 -12.10 -5.14 -25.00
N PHE A 476 -12.72 -4.08 -24.48
CA PHE A 476 -14.11 -3.74 -24.74
C PHE A 476 -14.26 -2.30 -25.23
N ARG A 477 -15.13 -2.08 -26.22
CA ARG A 477 -15.52 -0.74 -26.68
C ARG A 477 -16.75 -0.27 -25.92
N PHE A 478 -16.68 0.94 -25.38
CA PHE A 478 -17.82 1.62 -24.79
C PHE A 478 -18.53 2.52 -25.82
N ASP A 479 -19.86 2.44 -25.90
CA ASP A 479 -20.67 3.16 -26.91
C ASP A 479 -20.91 4.66 -26.61
N GLY A 480 -20.50 5.14 -25.41
CA GLY A 480 -20.67 6.53 -24.96
C GLY A 480 -22.02 6.87 -24.31
N LYS A 481 -22.94 5.90 -24.14
CA LYS A 481 -24.27 6.15 -23.54
C LYS A 481 -24.25 6.00 -22.02
N THR A 482 -25.01 6.82 -21.31
CA THR A 482 -25.18 6.71 -19.84
C THR A 482 -26.06 5.50 -19.48
N ALA A 483 -26.11 5.14 -18.19
CA ALA A 483 -27.05 4.13 -17.70
C ALA A 483 -28.52 4.57 -17.89
N GLU A 484 -28.80 5.86 -17.66
CA GLU A 484 -30.15 6.43 -17.83
C GLU A 484 -30.61 6.46 -19.29
N ALA A 485 -29.72 6.80 -20.23
CA ALA A 485 -30.06 6.84 -21.65
C ALA A 485 -30.44 5.47 -22.23
N ARG A 486 -30.09 4.38 -21.52
CA ARG A 486 -30.49 3.01 -21.86
C ARG A 486 -31.83 2.60 -21.25
N GLN A 487 -32.30 3.34 -20.24
CA GLN A 487 -33.62 3.11 -19.66
C GLN A 487 -34.68 3.65 -20.63
N GLY A 488 -35.75 2.88 -20.85
CA GLY A 488 -36.85 3.32 -21.71
C GLY A 488 -37.57 4.56 -21.16
N PRO A 489 -38.32 5.27 -22.01
CA PRO A 489 -39.03 6.48 -21.61
C PRO A 489 -39.97 6.21 -20.43
N LYS A 490 -39.94 7.11 -19.43
CA LYS A 490 -40.87 7.07 -18.30
C LYS A 490 -42.24 7.56 -18.75
N LEU A 491 -43.22 6.67 -18.76
CA LEU A 491 -44.63 6.99 -19.02
C LEU A 491 -45.45 6.70 -17.75
N PHE A 492 -46.11 7.72 -17.18
CA PHE A 492 -46.93 7.58 -15.96
C PHE A 492 -46.22 6.92 -14.76
N GLY A 493 -44.92 7.16 -14.59
CA GLY A 493 -44.14 6.58 -13.49
C GLY A 493 -43.62 5.16 -13.74
N PHE A 494 -43.99 4.53 -14.86
CA PHE A 494 -43.49 3.23 -15.29
C PHE A 494 -42.46 3.40 -16.42
N ARG A 495 -41.36 2.66 -16.36
CA ARG A 495 -40.38 2.60 -17.46
C ARG A 495 -40.86 1.58 -18.49
N LEU A 496 -41.06 2.01 -19.73
CA LEU A 496 -41.39 1.10 -20.82
C LEU A 496 -40.15 0.23 -21.14
N PRO A 497 -40.27 -1.10 -21.25
CA PRO A 497 -39.16 -1.94 -21.68
C PRO A 497 -38.76 -1.56 -23.11
N THR A 498 -37.54 -1.08 -23.28
CA THR A 498 -36.94 -0.86 -24.61
C THR A 498 -36.58 -2.21 -25.22
N ALA A 499 -36.72 -2.32 -26.55
CA ALA A 499 -36.12 -3.43 -27.30
C ALA A 499 -34.64 -3.50 -26.91
N GLN A 500 -34.18 -4.70 -26.58
CA GLN A 500 -32.81 -5.03 -26.14
C GLN A 500 -31.81 -4.35 -27.09
N GLY A 501 -31.31 -3.18 -26.67
CA GLY A 501 -30.35 -2.40 -27.46
C GLY A 501 -29.01 -3.09 -27.49
N ASP A 502 -28.11 -2.65 -28.38
CA ASP A 502 -26.74 -3.14 -28.44
C ASP A 502 -26.10 -3.14 -27.03
N PRO A 503 -25.30 -4.18 -26.69
CA PRO A 503 -24.70 -4.31 -25.38
C PRO A 503 -23.85 -3.07 -25.06
N PRO A 504 -23.81 -2.63 -23.80
CA PRO A 504 -23.10 -1.41 -23.42
C PRO A 504 -21.60 -1.45 -23.69
N PHE A 505 -21.05 -2.67 -23.75
CA PHE A 505 -19.65 -2.96 -24.01
C PHE A 505 -19.59 -4.02 -25.10
N GLU A 506 -18.97 -3.67 -26.21
CA GLU A 506 -18.74 -4.60 -27.32
C GLU A 506 -17.34 -5.21 -27.17
N PRO A 507 -17.21 -6.54 -27.11
CA PRO A 507 -15.91 -7.18 -27.03
C PRO A 507 -15.15 -6.98 -28.35
N LEU A 508 -13.95 -6.44 -28.27
CA LEU A 508 -13.04 -6.27 -29.41
C LEU A 508 -11.97 -7.36 -29.47
N GLY A 509 -11.97 -8.31 -28.53
CA GLY A 509 -11.02 -9.42 -28.48
C GLY A 509 -9.84 -9.17 -27.52
N PRO A 510 -8.80 -10.01 -27.59
CA PRO A 510 -8.58 -11.06 -28.59
C PRO A 510 -9.56 -12.24 -28.52
N ASP A 511 -9.76 -12.94 -29.65
CA ASP A 511 -10.61 -14.14 -29.75
C ASP A 511 -9.96 -15.36 -29.05
N GLU A 512 -8.63 -15.35 -28.87
CA GLU A 512 -7.93 -16.26 -27.94
C GLU A 512 -8.15 -15.78 -26.50
N GLU A 513 -8.42 -16.70 -25.57
CA GLU A 513 -8.69 -16.37 -24.15
C GLU A 513 -7.50 -15.65 -23.48
N LEU A 514 -7.55 -14.32 -23.50
CA LEU A 514 -6.65 -13.47 -22.73
C LEU A 514 -7.19 -13.38 -21.29
N GLN A 515 -6.93 -14.41 -20.48
CA GLN A 515 -7.28 -14.40 -19.06
C GLN A 515 -6.24 -13.57 -18.29
N LEU A 516 -6.54 -12.28 -18.07
CA LEU A 516 -5.66 -11.41 -17.29
C LEU A 516 -5.88 -11.62 -15.79
N ALA A 517 -4.81 -11.48 -15.02
CA ALA A 517 -4.84 -11.56 -13.57
C ALA A 517 -5.67 -10.43 -12.93
N GLU A 518 -5.95 -10.51 -11.63
CA GLU A 518 -6.58 -9.42 -10.88
C GLU A 518 -5.79 -8.10 -10.90
N SER A 519 -4.49 -8.17 -11.15
CA SER A 519 -3.59 -7.02 -11.19
C SER A 519 -2.77 -7.09 -12.48
N PHE A 520 -3.16 -6.29 -13.47
CA PHE A 520 -2.45 -6.18 -14.74
C PHE A 520 -2.22 -4.70 -15.09
N ALA A 521 -1.23 -4.45 -15.93
CA ALA A 521 -0.93 -3.12 -16.46
C ALA A 521 -1.25 -3.07 -17.96
N ALA A 522 -1.71 -1.92 -18.44
CA ALA A 522 -1.96 -1.72 -19.87
C ALA A 522 -1.51 -0.33 -20.32
N ALA A 523 -1.16 -0.20 -21.60
CA ALA A 523 -0.87 1.05 -22.28
C ALA A 523 -1.37 1.03 -23.72
N ILE A 524 -1.71 2.19 -24.26
CA ILE A 524 -2.15 2.38 -25.65
C ILE A 524 -1.19 3.30 -26.40
N ASP A 525 -0.90 2.96 -27.65
CA ASP A 525 -0.23 3.87 -28.58
C ASP A 525 -1.24 4.88 -29.13
N SER A 526 -1.01 6.16 -28.89
CA SER A 526 -1.88 7.25 -29.32
C SER A 526 -1.94 7.44 -30.85
N GLN A 527 -1.02 6.84 -31.62
CA GLN A 527 -1.02 6.94 -33.08
C GLN A 527 -1.76 5.79 -33.75
N THR A 528 -1.42 4.55 -33.38
CA THR A 528 -1.98 3.34 -34.02
C THR A 528 -3.22 2.81 -33.31
N GLY A 529 -3.40 3.10 -32.02
CA GLY A 529 -4.42 2.48 -31.17
C GLY A 529 -4.09 1.04 -30.77
N ASN A 530 -2.86 0.56 -31.03
CA ASN A 530 -2.39 -0.74 -30.54
C ASN A 530 -2.22 -0.71 -29.03
N LEU A 531 -2.41 -1.87 -28.39
CA LEU A 531 -2.36 -2.03 -26.94
C LEU A 531 -1.17 -2.89 -26.53
N VAL A 532 -0.63 -2.60 -25.36
CA VAL A 532 0.33 -3.47 -24.68
C VAL A 532 -0.21 -3.77 -23.31
N VAL A 533 -0.21 -5.04 -22.92
CA VAL A 533 -0.75 -5.51 -21.64
C VAL A 533 0.30 -6.37 -20.95
N PHE A 534 0.51 -6.18 -19.65
CA PHE A 534 1.39 -7.03 -18.84
C PHE A 534 0.57 -7.68 -17.73
N SER A 535 0.59 -9.01 -17.68
CA SER A 535 -0.13 -9.82 -16.69
C SER A 535 0.69 -11.07 -16.36
N ASP A 536 0.79 -11.40 -15.07
CA ASP A 536 1.49 -12.59 -14.54
C ASP A 536 2.85 -12.87 -15.21
N GLY A 537 3.73 -11.85 -15.21
CA GLY A 537 5.08 -11.98 -15.77
C GLY A 537 5.14 -11.94 -17.30
N THR A 538 4.01 -11.86 -18.01
CA THR A 538 3.95 -11.92 -19.47
C THR A 538 3.51 -10.59 -20.07
N LEU A 539 4.28 -10.08 -21.03
CA LEU A 539 3.96 -8.90 -21.83
C LEU A 539 3.32 -9.35 -23.15
N PHE A 540 2.14 -8.82 -23.44
CA PHE A 540 1.37 -9.05 -24.66
C PHE A 540 1.30 -7.77 -25.48
N TRP A 541 1.62 -7.84 -26.77
CA TRP A 541 1.39 -6.77 -27.73
C TRP A 541 0.18 -7.11 -28.58
N LEU A 542 -0.87 -6.30 -28.45
CA LEU A 542 -2.15 -6.47 -29.13
C LEU A 542 -2.24 -5.48 -30.29
N GLN A 543 -2.35 -6.00 -31.50
CA GLN A 543 -2.51 -5.19 -32.70
C GLN A 543 -3.98 -5.04 -33.06
N ARG A 544 -4.36 -3.82 -33.44
CA ARG A 544 -5.71 -3.52 -33.89
C ARG A 544 -5.86 -3.74 -35.39
N ASP A 545 -6.86 -4.51 -35.80
CA ASP A 545 -7.20 -4.76 -37.20
C ASP A 545 -8.03 -3.62 -37.82
N GLN A 546 -8.33 -3.71 -39.12
CA GLN A 546 -9.15 -2.71 -39.82
C GLN A 546 -10.62 -2.68 -39.37
N ALA A 547 -11.12 -3.77 -38.78
CA ALA A 547 -12.46 -3.85 -38.19
C ALA A 547 -12.49 -3.31 -36.75
N GLY A 548 -11.32 -2.92 -36.20
CA GLY A 548 -11.17 -2.39 -34.86
C GLY A 548 -10.98 -3.45 -33.77
N ARG A 549 -10.87 -4.73 -34.11
CA ARG A 549 -10.64 -5.85 -33.19
C ARG A 549 -9.16 -6.02 -32.88
N PHE A 550 -8.84 -6.58 -31.72
CA PHE A 550 -7.51 -6.82 -31.23
C PHE A 550 -7.10 -8.27 -31.41
N ALA A 551 -5.86 -8.52 -31.81
CA ALA A 551 -5.25 -9.84 -31.85
C ALA A 551 -3.85 -9.79 -31.22
N ILE A 552 -3.43 -10.90 -30.60
CA ILE A 552 -2.08 -11.03 -30.04
C ILE A 552 -1.08 -11.11 -31.19
N ALA A 553 -0.25 -10.08 -31.34
CA ALA A 553 0.77 -9.99 -32.38
C ALA A 553 2.13 -10.52 -31.91
N ALA A 554 2.48 -10.29 -30.64
CA ALA A 554 3.67 -10.84 -30.01
C ALA A 554 3.47 -10.97 -28.49
N GLN A 555 4.21 -11.88 -27.86
CA GLN A 555 4.25 -12.01 -26.41
C GLN A 555 5.64 -12.39 -25.91
N ARG A 556 6.00 -11.94 -24.70
CA ARG A 556 7.27 -12.27 -24.03
C ARG A 556 7.06 -12.46 -22.54
N ALA A 557 7.52 -13.58 -22.00
CA ALA A 557 7.53 -13.85 -20.56
C ALA A 557 8.83 -13.33 -19.90
N PHE A 558 8.71 -12.83 -18.67
CA PHE A 558 9.78 -12.33 -17.82
C PHE A 558 9.77 -13.15 -16.52
N ALA A 559 10.86 -13.86 -16.26
CA ALA A 559 10.99 -14.72 -15.07
C ALA A 559 11.45 -13.96 -13.81
N ASP A 560 11.87 -12.70 -13.98
CA ASP A 560 12.47 -11.86 -12.93
C ASP A 560 11.57 -10.69 -12.52
N ILE A 561 10.31 -10.66 -12.99
CA ILE A 561 9.34 -9.60 -12.72
C ILE A 561 8.07 -10.20 -12.11
N ASP A 562 8.06 -10.31 -10.78
CA ASP A 562 6.92 -10.85 -10.01
C ASP A 562 6.03 -9.75 -9.39
N GLY A 563 6.45 -8.48 -9.50
CA GLY A 563 5.77 -7.32 -8.90
C GLY A 563 4.90 -6.53 -9.88
N PRO A 564 4.13 -5.55 -9.39
CA PRO A 564 3.35 -4.68 -10.26
C PRO A 564 4.25 -3.84 -11.15
N VAL A 565 3.76 -3.52 -12.35
CA VAL A 565 4.47 -2.73 -13.37
C VAL A 565 3.60 -1.58 -13.85
N THR A 566 4.23 -0.56 -14.41
CA THR A 566 3.56 0.47 -15.21
C THR A 566 4.13 0.44 -16.62
N LEU A 567 3.28 0.73 -17.60
CA LEU A 567 3.59 0.57 -19.02
C LEU A 567 3.36 1.90 -19.75
N GLY A 568 4.16 2.12 -20.78
CA GLY A 568 3.86 3.07 -21.84
C GLY A 568 4.35 2.51 -23.16
N CYS A 569 3.70 2.87 -24.26
CA CYS A 569 4.09 2.39 -25.58
C CYS A 569 3.96 3.48 -26.63
N THR A 570 4.81 3.37 -27.64
CA THR A 570 4.73 4.09 -28.91
C THR A 570 4.59 3.06 -30.02
N SER A 571 4.53 3.51 -31.27
CA SER A 571 4.51 2.63 -32.44
C SER A 571 5.81 1.81 -32.61
N ALA A 572 6.92 2.18 -31.96
CA ALA A 572 8.23 1.56 -32.16
C ALA A 572 8.82 0.91 -30.89
N GLN A 573 8.41 1.34 -29.70
CA GLN A 573 9.00 0.91 -28.44
C GLN A 573 7.95 0.77 -27.33
N VAL A 574 8.27 -0.07 -26.35
CA VAL A 574 7.52 -0.21 -25.09
C VAL A 574 8.45 0.11 -23.95
N VAL A 575 7.97 0.89 -22.99
CA VAL A 575 8.62 1.07 -21.69
C VAL A 575 7.86 0.26 -20.65
N LEU A 576 8.57 -0.69 -20.06
CA LEU A 576 8.09 -1.52 -18.94
C LEU A 576 8.87 -1.11 -17.69
N ALA A 577 8.17 -0.51 -16.72
CA ALA A 577 8.78 -0.06 -15.48
C ALA A 577 8.20 -0.84 -14.29
N PRO A 578 8.91 -1.87 -13.79
CA PRO A 578 8.49 -2.62 -12.62
C PRO A 578 8.68 -1.82 -11.32
N SER A 579 7.98 -2.26 -10.27
CA SER A 579 8.04 -1.68 -8.92
C SER A 579 9.44 -1.58 -8.30
N ASP A 580 10.43 -2.34 -8.77
CA ASP A 580 11.82 -2.29 -8.28
C ASP A 580 12.62 -1.06 -8.75
N GLY A 581 12.00 -0.17 -9.53
CA GLY A 581 12.59 1.08 -10.03
C GLY A 581 13.37 0.95 -11.33
N ARG A 582 13.47 -0.26 -11.91
CA ARG A 582 13.98 -0.43 -13.29
C ARG A 582 13.04 0.24 -14.30
N VAL A 583 13.61 0.67 -15.42
CA VAL A 583 12.90 1.13 -16.60
C VAL A 583 13.48 0.38 -17.79
N LEU A 584 12.76 -0.62 -18.29
CA LEU A 584 13.15 -1.44 -19.43
C LEU A 584 12.57 -0.82 -20.70
N VAL A 585 13.43 -0.52 -21.67
CA VAL A 585 13.03 -0.08 -23.01
C VAL A 585 13.11 -1.29 -23.94
N LEU A 586 11.97 -1.69 -24.47
CA LEU A 586 11.80 -2.83 -25.37
C LEU A 586 11.49 -2.36 -26.78
N ASP A 587 11.96 -3.08 -27.80
CA ASP A 587 11.61 -2.79 -29.19
C ASP A 587 10.28 -3.43 -29.60
N LEU A 588 9.57 -2.80 -30.54
CA LEU A 588 8.47 -3.44 -31.25
C LEU A 588 8.90 -3.74 -32.69
N PRO A 589 8.55 -4.92 -33.24
CA PRO A 589 7.62 -5.91 -32.70
C PRO A 589 8.26 -7.02 -31.85
N ARG A 590 9.60 -7.08 -31.74
CA ARG A 590 10.29 -8.28 -31.19
C ARG A 590 10.20 -8.40 -29.68
N LEU A 591 9.87 -7.31 -28.98
CA LEU A 591 9.88 -7.22 -27.51
C LEU A 591 11.24 -7.55 -26.92
N GLU A 592 12.35 -7.35 -27.65
CA GLU A 592 13.72 -7.51 -27.18
C GLU A 592 14.13 -6.31 -26.32
N GLU A 593 14.93 -6.58 -25.29
CA GLU A 593 15.41 -5.54 -24.39
C GLU A 593 16.52 -4.74 -25.06
N GLN A 594 16.31 -3.43 -25.23
CA GLN A 594 17.33 -2.52 -25.75
C GLN A 594 18.18 -1.95 -24.61
N HIS A 595 17.51 -1.37 -23.61
CA HIS A 595 18.17 -0.64 -22.52
C HIS A 595 17.43 -0.83 -21.19
N VAL A 596 18.19 -0.79 -20.08
CA VAL A 596 17.66 -0.78 -18.72
C VAL A 596 18.25 0.39 -17.95
N TYR A 597 17.37 1.25 -17.44
CA TYR A 597 17.74 2.42 -16.65
C TYR A 597 17.20 2.31 -15.22
N ARG A 598 17.77 3.11 -14.30
CA ARG A 598 17.25 3.33 -12.94
C ARG A 598 17.26 4.82 -12.58
N PRO A 599 16.53 5.67 -13.33
CA PRO A 599 16.61 7.13 -13.15
C PRO A 599 15.99 7.60 -11.82
N GLY A 600 15.06 6.83 -11.26
CA GLY A 600 14.45 7.08 -9.94
C GLY A 600 15.13 6.34 -8.78
N GLY A 601 16.28 5.68 -8.98
CA GLY A 601 16.91 4.84 -7.96
C GLY A 601 16.14 3.53 -7.74
N LYS A 602 15.80 3.23 -6.47
CA LYS A 602 14.92 2.11 -6.10
C LYS A 602 13.45 2.53 -5.93
N SER A 603 13.13 3.81 -6.18
CA SER A 603 11.75 4.28 -6.07
C SER A 603 10.86 3.57 -7.06
N GLU A 604 9.65 3.27 -6.63
CA GLU A 604 8.62 2.68 -7.49
C GLU A 604 8.18 3.69 -8.56
N PRO A 605 8.01 3.27 -9.82
CA PRO A 605 7.42 4.08 -10.86
C PRO A 605 5.91 4.23 -10.62
N TYR A 606 5.38 5.41 -10.92
CA TYR A 606 3.97 5.77 -10.81
C TYR A 606 3.27 5.64 -12.17
N GLN A 607 3.83 6.27 -13.20
CA GLN A 607 3.20 6.39 -14.51
C GLN A 607 4.28 6.45 -15.60
N VAL A 608 3.99 5.83 -16.74
CA VAL A 608 4.77 6.00 -17.98
C VAL A 608 3.89 6.69 -19.01
N LEU A 609 4.47 7.63 -19.74
CA LEU A 609 3.82 8.51 -20.69
C LEU A 609 4.54 8.42 -22.03
N ALA A 610 3.79 8.40 -23.11
CA ALA A 610 4.31 8.52 -24.46
C ALA A 610 3.91 9.87 -25.06
N SER A 611 4.83 10.52 -25.77
CA SER A 611 4.51 11.73 -26.52
C SER A 611 3.61 11.37 -27.71
N PRO A 612 2.68 12.26 -28.12
CA PRO A 612 1.78 11.97 -29.24
C PRO A 612 2.49 11.71 -30.57
N ASP A 613 3.69 12.27 -30.75
CA ASP A 613 4.55 12.05 -31.92
C ASP A 613 5.38 10.75 -31.83
N GLY A 614 5.36 10.06 -30.69
CA GLY A 614 6.08 8.82 -30.44
C GLY A 614 7.60 8.98 -30.30
N THR A 615 8.11 10.21 -30.22
CA THR A 615 9.56 10.49 -30.20
C THR A 615 10.19 10.52 -28.81
N ALA A 616 9.38 10.71 -27.78
CA ALA A 616 9.79 10.78 -26.39
C ALA A 616 8.86 9.96 -25.49
N MET A 617 9.42 9.41 -24.42
CA MET A 617 8.64 8.81 -23.34
C MET A 617 9.09 9.39 -22.02
N ALA A 618 8.20 9.42 -21.03
CA ALA A 618 8.52 9.92 -19.70
C ALA A 618 8.04 8.95 -18.63
N VAL A 619 8.80 8.83 -17.54
CA VAL A 619 8.46 7.99 -16.38
C VAL A 619 8.44 8.87 -15.14
N VAL A 620 7.31 8.91 -14.44
CA VAL A 620 7.14 9.57 -13.16
C VAL A 620 7.34 8.54 -12.04
N PHE A 621 8.11 8.88 -11.01
CA PHE A 621 8.37 8.03 -9.85
C PHE A 621 7.72 8.60 -8.58
N HIS A 622 7.35 7.72 -7.65
CA HIS A 622 6.74 8.10 -6.37
C HIS A 622 7.65 8.97 -5.48
N ASN A 623 8.98 8.95 -5.69
CA ASN A 623 9.91 9.85 -5.00
C ASN A 623 9.93 11.29 -5.53
N GLY A 624 9.10 11.61 -6.54
CA GLY A 624 8.98 12.92 -7.17
C GLY A 624 9.99 13.18 -8.30
N THR A 625 10.63 12.12 -8.82
CA THR A 625 11.53 12.19 -9.98
C THR A 625 10.75 11.95 -11.26
N LEU A 626 10.99 12.78 -12.27
CA LEU A 626 10.51 12.61 -13.63
C LEU A 626 11.71 12.32 -14.53
N ALA A 627 11.67 11.21 -15.26
CA ALA A 627 12.70 10.82 -16.21
C ALA A 627 12.17 10.87 -17.63
N VAL A 628 12.77 11.68 -18.51
CA VAL A 628 12.42 11.75 -19.93
C VAL A 628 13.45 10.96 -20.73
N LEU A 629 12.94 9.97 -21.45
CA LEU A 629 13.67 9.12 -22.38
C LEU A 629 13.66 9.79 -23.76
N GLY A 630 14.85 10.13 -24.24
CA GLY A 630 15.04 10.66 -25.59
C GLY A 630 15.24 9.53 -26.62
N PRO A 631 15.25 9.86 -27.92
CA PRO A 631 15.53 8.89 -28.97
C PRO A 631 16.97 8.36 -28.90
N GLY A 632 17.12 7.05 -29.06
CA GLY A 632 18.42 6.35 -29.06
C GLY A 632 18.96 6.03 -27.66
N ASP A 633 20.26 5.71 -27.59
CA ASP A 633 20.95 5.26 -26.36
C ASP A 633 21.45 6.44 -25.49
N GLN A 634 20.66 7.52 -25.39
CA GLN A 634 21.02 8.65 -24.51
C GLN A 634 20.51 8.38 -23.09
N PRO A 635 21.31 8.72 -22.05
CA PRO A 635 20.85 8.58 -20.69
C PRO A 635 19.59 9.44 -20.45
N PRO A 636 18.62 8.95 -19.65
CA PRO A 636 17.40 9.68 -19.35
C PRO A 636 17.72 11.02 -18.70
N ARG A 637 17.00 12.06 -19.14
CA ARG A 637 17.07 13.39 -18.53
C ARG A 637 16.12 13.44 -17.35
N THR A 638 16.61 13.81 -16.18
CA THR A 638 15.80 13.78 -14.95
C THR A 638 15.47 15.18 -14.44
N LEU A 639 14.21 15.41 -14.11
CA LEU A 639 13.74 16.54 -13.33
C LEU A 639 13.40 16.03 -11.93
N GLY A 640 13.98 16.65 -10.89
CA GLY A 640 13.60 16.42 -9.50
C GLY A 640 12.89 17.64 -8.95
N GLY A 641 11.99 17.46 -7.98
CA GLY A 641 11.34 18.61 -7.33
C GLY A 641 9.91 18.39 -6.90
N ASP A 642 9.59 17.19 -6.39
CA ASP A 642 8.23 16.85 -5.95
C ASP A 642 7.20 16.84 -7.09
N VAL A 643 7.59 16.20 -8.21
CA VAL A 643 6.69 15.95 -9.34
C VAL A 643 5.61 14.96 -8.92
N SER A 644 4.34 15.33 -9.10
CA SER A 644 3.19 14.50 -8.76
C SER A 644 2.49 13.90 -9.97
N SER A 645 2.55 14.58 -11.13
CA SER A 645 2.00 14.10 -12.40
C SER A 645 2.74 14.73 -13.58
N ALA A 646 2.75 14.06 -14.72
CA ALA A 646 3.14 14.66 -15.98
C ALA A 646 2.21 14.18 -17.11
N VAL A 647 2.15 14.93 -18.21
CA VAL A 647 1.45 14.55 -19.43
C VAL A 647 2.04 15.32 -20.62
N PHE A 648 2.02 14.73 -21.81
CA PHE A 648 2.34 15.46 -23.04
C PHE A 648 1.07 16.13 -23.58
N ASP A 649 1.16 17.39 -23.99
CA ASP A 649 0.06 18.01 -24.73
C ASP A 649 0.06 17.60 -26.21
N ALA A 650 -0.95 18.08 -26.95
CA ALA A 650 -1.10 17.85 -28.38
C ALA A 650 0.06 18.39 -29.24
N GLN A 651 0.86 19.33 -28.71
CA GLN A 651 2.01 19.92 -29.40
C GLN A 651 3.31 19.13 -29.11
N GLY A 652 3.27 18.17 -28.18
CA GLY A 652 4.40 17.39 -27.72
C GLY A 652 5.19 18.05 -26.60
N ASP A 653 4.71 19.16 -26.03
CA ASP A 653 5.31 19.76 -24.85
C ASP A 653 4.92 19.00 -23.58
N LEU A 654 5.81 19.00 -22.58
CA LEU A 654 5.66 18.21 -21.37
C LEU A 654 5.10 19.09 -20.24
N LEU A 655 3.86 18.86 -19.85
CA LEU A 655 3.24 19.51 -18.69
C LEU A 655 3.56 18.68 -17.45
N VAL A 656 4.09 19.35 -16.43
CA VAL A 656 4.51 18.72 -15.18
C VAL A 656 3.82 19.41 -14.02
N ALA A 657 3.04 18.66 -13.25
CA ALA A 657 2.52 19.09 -11.96
C ALA A 657 3.57 18.85 -10.88
N ASP A 658 3.93 19.89 -10.15
CA ASP A 658 4.84 19.83 -9.00
C ASP A 658 4.32 20.72 -7.85
N ARG A 659 4.95 20.62 -6.68
CA ARG A 659 4.57 21.41 -5.48
C ARG A 659 3.07 21.36 -5.15
N GLY A 660 2.42 20.22 -5.41
CA GLY A 660 0.98 20.06 -5.19
C GLY A 660 0.13 20.53 -6.36
N THR A 661 0.07 21.83 -6.63
CA THR A 661 -0.93 22.44 -7.53
C THR A 661 -0.36 23.23 -8.70
N ARG A 662 0.97 23.41 -8.74
CA ARG A 662 1.64 24.18 -9.79
C ARG A 662 1.85 23.31 -11.01
N VAL A 663 1.58 23.84 -12.19
CA VAL A 663 1.84 23.16 -13.46
C VAL A 663 2.84 23.97 -14.28
N THR A 664 3.95 23.34 -14.68
CA THR A 664 4.96 23.97 -15.55
C THR A 664 5.07 23.18 -16.85
N THR A 665 5.02 23.90 -17.97
CA THR A 665 5.25 23.36 -19.31
C THR A 665 6.74 23.39 -19.62
N TYR A 666 7.30 22.25 -20.02
CA TYR A 666 8.69 22.06 -20.36
C TYR A 666 8.85 21.63 -21.83
N ASP A 667 9.94 22.05 -22.46
CA ASP A 667 10.41 21.40 -23.69
C ASP A 667 10.97 20.00 -23.34
N PRO A 668 10.42 18.90 -23.88
CA PRO A 668 10.87 17.54 -23.52
C PRO A 668 12.34 17.29 -23.90
N LYS A 669 12.87 17.98 -24.91
CA LYS A 669 14.26 17.80 -25.33
C LYS A 669 15.22 18.47 -24.36
N SER A 670 14.97 19.72 -23.96
CA SER A 670 15.90 20.48 -23.13
C SER A 670 15.56 20.51 -21.63
N LEU A 671 14.36 20.09 -21.23
CA LEU A 671 13.76 20.30 -19.91
C LEU A 671 13.81 21.77 -19.46
N ARG A 672 13.75 22.71 -20.41
CA ARG A 672 13.65 24.14 -20.08
C ARG A 672 12.18 24.53 -19.89
N PRO A 673 11.84 25.24 -18.81
CA PRO A 673 10.48 25.70 -18.58
C PRO A 673 10.10 26.76 -19.62
N LYS A 674 8.90 26.63 -20.19
CA LYS A 674 8.29 27.59 -21.13
C LYS A 674 7.27 28.49 -20.44
N GLN A 675 6.40 27.89 -19.63
CA GLN A 675 5.29 28.56 -18.95
C GLN A 675 5.02 27.88 -17.60
N THR A 676 4.62 28.67 -16.60
CA THR A 676 4.22 28.17 -15.28
C THR A 676 2.85 28.72 -14.92
N LEU A 677 1.96 27.84 -14.47
CA LEU A 677 0.66 28.11 -13.89
C LEU A 677 0.75 27.81 -12.38
N GLU A 678 0.71 28.84 -11.54
CA GLU A 678 0.79 28.72 -10.08
C GLU A 678 -0.41 29.45 -9.46
N PRO A 679 -1.30 28.74 -8.74
CA PRO A 679 -2.47 29.38 -8.12
C PRO A 679 -2.05 30.26 -6.92
N GLU A 680 -2.91 31.21 -6.55
CA GLU A 680 -2.71 31.99 -5.32
C GLU A 680 -2.68 31.07 -4.08
N GLN A 681 -1.66 31.26 -3.24
CA GLN A 681 -1.47 30.43 -2.04
C GLN A 681 -2.49 30.80 -0.96
N GLY A 682 -3.17 29.78 -0.42
CA GLY A 682 -4.05 29.96 0.72
C GLY A 682 -3.27 30.34 2.00
N VAL A 683 -3.96 30.95 2.97
CA VAL A 683 -3.36 31.35 4.26
C VAL A 683 -2.68 30.17 4.97
N LEU A 684 -3.31 28.99 4.94
CA LEU A 684 -2.77 27.78 5.58
C LEU A 684 -1.50 27.26 4.88
N GLU A 685 -1.44 27.38 3.56
CA GLU A 685 -0.25 27.03 2.77
C GLU A 685 0.89 28.03 3.03
N MET A 686 0.57 29.32 3.20
CA MET A 686 1.54 30.33 3.61
C MET A 686 2.09 30.03 5.02
N VAL A 687 1.22 29.71 5.98
CA VAL A 687 1.63 29.30 7.35
C VAL A 687 2.48 28.04 7.31
N TYR A 688 2.13 27.07 6.46
CA TYR A 688 2.93 25.87 6.26
C TYR A 688 4.33 26.22 5.76
N ARG A 689 4.41 26.97 4.66
CA ARG A 689 5.66 27.23 3.93
C ARG A 689 6.60 28.18 4.66
N TYR A 690 6.07 29.18 5.38
CA TYR A 690 6.86 30.20 6.06
C TYR A 690 6.94 30.04 7.58
N GLY A 691 6.04 29.26 8.18
CA GLY A 691 6.02 29.00 9.63
C GLY A 691 6.49 27.59 9.96
N VAL A 692 5.70 26.59 9.57
CA VAL A 692 5.90 25.19 10.00
C VAL A 692 7.11 24.57 9.33
N GLN A 693 7.27 24.71 8.01
CA GLN A 693 8.35 24.08 7.26
C GLN A 693 9.74 24.57 7.68
N PRO A 694 10.00 25.89 7.87
CA PRO A 694 11.29 26.36 8.38
C PRO A 694 11.57 25.86 9.82
N LEU A 695 10.57 25.91 10.70
CA LEU A 695 10.70 25.38 12.06
C LEU A 695 11.03 23.88 12.02
N TYR A 696 10.36 23.13 11.14
CA TYR A 696 10.57 21.71 10.92
C TYR A 696 11.96 21.39 10.39
N THR A 697 12.57 22.26 9.59
CA THR A 697 13.94 22.05 9.08
C THR A 697 15.01 22.23 10.17
N ILE A 698 14.74 23.06 11.18
CA ILE A 698 15.70 23.34 12.27
C ILE A 698 15.60 22.30 13.38
N PHE A 699 14.39 21.87 13.72
CA PHE A 699 14.18 20.89 14.78
C PHE A 699 14.75 19.52 14.36
N PRO A 700 15.41 18.78 15.27
CA PRO A 700 15.74 17.39 15.00
C PRO A 700 14.44 16.61 14.83
N LYS A 701 14.51 15.53 14.06
CA LYS A 701 13.33 14.74 13.67
C LYS A 701 13.40 13.32 14.24
N PRO A 702 13.49 13.16 15.57
CA PRO A 702 13.64 11.85 16.18
C PRO A 702 12.44 10.93 15.90
N GLY A 703 11.23 11.49 15.76
CA GLY A 703 10.03 10.73 15.39
C GLY A 703 10.09 10.11 13.98
N GLU A 704 10.78 10.75 13.04
CA GLU A 704 10.97 10.22 11.69
C GLU A 704 12.06 9.14 11.62
N LEU A 705 12.80 8.85 12.70
CA LEU A 705 13.75 7.71 12.68
C LEU A 705 13.04 6.36 12.51
N SER A 706 11.74 6.30 12.81
CA SER A 706 10.88 5.17 12.45
C SER A 706 10.83 4.90 10.93
N ASN A 707 10.98 5.93 10.10
CA ASN A 707 11.07 5.81 8.64
C ASN A 707 12.36 5.07 8.22
N VAL A 708 13.46 5.32 8.93
CA VAL A 708 14.73 4.62 8.72
C VAL A 708 14.60 3.15 9.12
N VAL A 709 13.91 2.87 10.23
CA VAL A 709 13.60 1.49 10.66
C VAL A 709 12.75 0.78 9.61
N ASN A 710 11.68 1.42 9.13
CA ASN A 710 10.84 0.85 8.07
C ASN A 710 11.65 0.59 6.80
N TYR A 711 12.46 1.54 6.35
CA TYR A 711 13.33 1.34 5.20
C TYR A 711 14.29 0.15 5.37
N VAL A 712 14.93 0.02 6.54
CA VAL A 712 15.83 -1.11 6.80
C VAL A 712 15.07 -2.45 6.86
N LEU A 713 13.82 -2.45 7.31
CA LEU A 713 12.99 -3.64 7.40
C LEU A 713 12.35 -4.04 6.06
N THR A 714 12.00 -3.08 5.19
CA THR A 714 11.24 -3.33 3.95
C THR A 714 12.02 -3.06 2.66
N ASP A 715 13.21 -2.46 2.72
CA ASP A 715 14.01 -1.95 1.59
C ASP A 715 13.22 -1.02 0.63
N SER A 716 12.14 -0.39 1.13
CA SER A 716 11.24 0.44 0.32
C SER A 716 11.45 1.93 0.60
N GLU A 717 11.75 2.72 -0.44
CA GLU A 717 11.92 4.18 -0.36
C GLU A 717 10.59 4.95 -0.28
N THR A 718 9.47 4.24 -0.49
CA THR A 718 8.11 4.78 -0.58
C THR A 718 7.16 3.89 0.21
N GLN A 719 6.19 4.50 0.90
CA GLN A 719 5.16 3.78 1.64
C GLN A 719 3.78 4.10 1.05
N ALA A 720 3.04 3.08 0.65
CA ALA A 720 1.67 3.24 0.21
C ALA A 720 0.78 3.76 1.35
N MET A 721 -0.09 4.72 1.04
CA MET A 721 -1.02 5.28 2.02
C MET A 721 -2.20 4.32 2.21
N GLY A 722 -2.21 3.52 3.27
CA GLY A 722 -3.31 2.57 3.57
C GLY A 722 -2.82 1.21 4.10
N PRO A 723 -3.74 0.26 4.36
CA PRO A 723 -3.36 -1.09 4.81
C PRO A 723 -2.47 -1.81 3.78
N PRO A 724 -1.55 -2.70 4.22
CA PRO A 724 -0.37 -3.18 3.49
C PRO A 724 -0.64 -4.18 2.34
N VAL A 725 -1.64 -3.93 1.51
CA VAL A 725 -2.03 -4.80 0.38
C VAL A 725 -2.21 -3.98 -0.91
N ALA A 726 -1.41 -2.93 -1.06
CA ALA A 726 -1.43 -2.03 -2.20
C ALA A 726 -0.50 -2.55 -3.32
N THR A 727 -1.00 -3.45 -4.16
CA THR A 727 -0.28 -3.90 -5.37
C THR A 727 -0.40 -2.90 -6.52
N ASP A 728 -1.29 -1.91 -6.45
CA ASP A 728 -1.47 -0.95 -7.54
C ASP A 728 -0.49 0.24 -7.40
N LEU A 729 0.37 0.41 -8.41
CA LEU A 729 1.33 1.51 -8.49
C LEU A 729 0.67 2.89 -8.63
N ARG A 730 -0.62 2.96 -8.98
CA ARG A 730 -1.37 4.22 -9.09
C ARG A 730 -1.83 4.78 -7.74
N GLN A 731 -1.70 4.02 -6.65
CA GLN A 731 -2.04 4.51 -5.32
C GLN A 731 -1.03 5.55 -4.85
N ALA A 732 -1.51 6.57 -4.15
CA ALA A 732 -0.64 7.59 -3.57
C ALA A 732 0.33 6.96 -2.55
N ARG A 733 1.63 7.23 -2.74
CA ARG A 733 2.68 6.81 -1.83
C ARG A 733 3.39 8.02 -1.26
N VAL A 734 3.79 7.92 0.00
CA VAL A 734 4.57 8.95 0.68
C VAL A 734 6.04 8.56 0.59
N LYS A 735 6.87 9.51 0.17
CA LYS A 735 8.32 9.37 0.17
C LYS A 735 8.84 9.24 1.60
N VAL A 736 9.66 8.21 1.82
CA VAL A 736 10.32 7.98 3.10
C VAL A 736 11.65 8.75 3.10
N ASP A 737 11.72 9.88 3.81
CA ASP A 737 13.00 10.60 3.98
C ASP A 737 13.86 9.91 5.04
N ILE A 738 14.96 9.31 4.60
CA ILE A 738 15.89 8.55 5.45
C ILE A 738 17.05 9.43 5.91
N GLN A 739 17.54 10.30 5.02
CA GLN A 739 18.76 11.08 5.27
C GLN A 739 18.50 12.33 6.10
N GLY A 740 17.37 13.01 5.88
CA GLY A 740 17.01 14.23 6.59
C GLY A 740 17.01 14.04 8.11
N PRO A 741 16.31 13.02 8.66
CA PRO A 741 16.28 12.77 10.11
C PRO A 741 17.64 12.45 10.70
N LEU A 742 18.49 11.70 9.99
CA LEU A 742 19.82 11.32 10.45
C LEU A 742 20.74 12.53 10.57
N TRP A 743 20.84 13.33 9.50
CA TRP A 743 21.74 14.49 9.48
C TRP A 743 21.28 15.62 10.40
N SER A 744 19.97 15.95 10.43
CA SER A 744 19.47 17.02 11.30
C SER A 744 19.68 16.66 12.78
N SER A 745 19.41 15.40 13.14
CA SER A 745 19.57 14.92 14.51
C SER A 745 21.04 14.80 14.91
N LEU A 746 21.92 14.36 14.00
CA LEU A 746 23.36 14.29 14.25
C LEU A 746 23.94 15.69 14.45
N ALA A 747 23.60 16.64 13.57
CA ALA A 747 24.01 18.03 13.69
C ALA A 747 23.54 18.64 15.02
N PHE A 748 22.30 18.37 15.41
CA PHE A 748 21.75 18.81 16.70
C PHE A 748 22.56 18.26 17.88
N VAL A 749 22.81 16.94 17.93
CA VAL A 749 23.61 16.30 18.99
C VAL A 749 25.00 16.92 19.08
N VAL A 750 25.69 17.10 17.95
CA VAL A 750 27.03 17.70 17.91
C VAL A 750 27.01 19.12 18.46
N VAL A 751 26.01 19.94 18.08
CA VAL A 751 25.85 21.31 18.57
C VAL A 751 25.56 21.32 20.08
N THR A 752 24.61 20.51 20.56
CA THR A 752 24.25 20.45 21.98
C THR A 752 25.42 20.00 22.85
N LEU A 753 26.15 18.95 22.45
CA LEU A 753 27.32 18.48 23.19
C LEU A 753 28.47 19.50 23.16
N SER A 754 28.69 20.16 22.02
CA SER A 754 29.72 21.21 21.89
C SER A 754 29.41 22.41 22.79
N LEU A 755 28.15 22.86 22.82
CA LEU A 755 27.69 23.93 23.72
C LEU A 755 27.86 23.54 25.19
N THR A 756 27.53 22.29 25.54
CA THR A 756 27.70 21.78 26.91
C THR A 756 29.17 21.76 27.31
N CYS A 757 30.05 21.25 26.44
CA CYS A 757 31.50 21.23 26.68
C CYS A 757 32.07 22.65 26.80
N PHE A 758 31.63 23.58 25.95
CA PHE A 758 32.03 24.98 26.00
C PHE A 758 31.59 25.65 27.32
N TYR A 759 30.34 25.43 27.74
CA TYR A 759 29.83 25.93 29.01
C TYR A 759 30.65 25.42 30.21
N ILE A 760 30.98 24.12 30.24
CA ILE A 760 31.83 23.54 31.29
C ILE A 760 33.24 24.15 31.25
N SER A 761 33.83 24.33 30.05
CA SER A 761 35.16 24.92 29.91
C SER A 761 35.23 26.37 30.41
N ARG A 762 34.13 27.12 30.29
CA ARG A 762 33.99 28.49 30.83
C ARG A 762 33.88 28.54 32.34
N LEU A 763 33.41 27.46 32.98
CA LEU A 763 33.36 27.34 34.44
C LEU A 763 34.71 26.94 35.06
N ASP A 764 35.64 26.46 34.23
CA ASP A 764 37.01 26.07 34.61
C ASP A 764 38.04 27.22 34.42
N LEU A 765 37.67 28.27 33.66
CA LEU A 765 38.41 29.53 33.52
C LEU A 765 38.01 30.52 34.62
#